data_AF-A0A8T8T8L7-F1
#
_entry.id   AF-A0A8T8T8L7-F1
#
_cell.length_a   1.000
_cell.length_b   1.000
_cell.length_c   1.000
_cell.angle_alpha   90.00
_cell.angle_beta   90.00
_cell.angle_gamma   90.00
#
_symmetry.space_group_name_H-M   'P 1'
#
loop_
_entity.id
_entity.type
_entity.pdbx_description
1 polymer ?
#
loop_
_entity_poly.entity_id
_entity_poly.type
_entity_poly.pdbx_seq_one_letter_code
_entity_poly.pdbx_strand_id
1 'polypeptide(L)'
;MSNYSETVVDGKPSFTFSNHDDPKTTISAPTVPATLQQAEGSSSHSNSLVNTTTKKALALPSVDAFQNDFCVLIGKDGVKGALRELDGRLARAGRPRIISKRKPGTYFGREVRPGHVGLLLRGTLPEVILEPGMYFNLNPACSWATNFVEMSAKHWTHQGLTVVQVGQNEAAVLSDPNNRTFVLKNGGLVSYAEAGDYRLLEIVDQAHLNVEPHKDRHTGTTLGYQLTVRDGTAVVATFLNVPANNVAILQIADHLEELGAGQHCITEPGVLLRSFFTRGECQAETHGIRVFTNDQVEVEVKLYLKWVLKTPLSLANTNYATPFDALNDQVQSILVNVMSHLAYAQMVRQRTLSTEPQSASDGGKDEAFLDALRTRCMDDLSVAAKGYGIELRDLAVVDRRFLGSVAANIEKLTLRAMEIQVDSTNVERENQNTVRRKMGLLDAAKVNAERQRIEAAAAAQQVIEQARGEAEARRMAAEAEADAIRLVAKAEAEAAEARAQTDAGIRDQHARTAQLARIQIDSVKAYGTNTVFVPPGGELANGLLRNVYASSMEKRHRREHAPKMTIESPPSYAEVMSVAGDSRADATKNSNTLDHKISQPAAAAAPVSAPAEKRIWQQEIIEPKQLVGNMKSTWWRTPDRTIGEHLLSRLQPHTMPQVGPRKGKLPNFSPTSQFKWMAPRFILPLLVPYVIQRLGLRMPRWAMLVFSTVDWLRFARDVVHLFVRLGSKWGYFDGTKARDKVPDSAVEHMALIYPVVAIARMIIGVYMVYKPREPVRITALFPVKAFLYSIALDGFFYLYHRSCHEVDWLWKIHSTHHLTKHPSPVLSLLADEGQELIEILLCPIGATYIMQKLMPMTYQEWYLTQLTVVFNEIAGHSGVRANVEAAVTAIPLRPFGAELALEDHDMHHRRGWKKSTNYGKQSRFWDKLLGTKGVRIECVPENIDYNLTVWDEVPPEQDL
;
A
#
# COMPACT_ATOMS: atom_id res chain seq x y z
N MET A 1 -40.72 -25.27 -11.58
CA MET A 1 -41.70 -26.21 -12.18
C MET A 1 -40.88 -27.36 -12.75
N SER A 2 -41.07 -28.63 -12.39
CA SER A 2 -42.12 -29.28 -11.59
C SER A 2 -41.55 -30.20 -10.47
N ASN A 3 -42.42 -30.60 -9.54
CA ASN A 3 -42.09 -31.37 -8.32
C ASN A 3 -41.92 -32.89 -8.55
N TYR A 4 -41.38 -33.60 -7.55
CA TYR A 4 -41.80 -34.91 -6.98
C TYR A 4 -40.70 -35.33 -5.96
N SER A 5 -40.76 -34.92 -4.69
CA SER A 5 -41.41 -35.58 -3.54
C SER A 5 -40.73 -36.87 -3.05
N GLU A 6 -40.13 -36.80 -1.87
CA GLU A 6 -39.58 -37.94 -1.12
C GLU A 6 -40.70 -38.81 -0.53
N THR A 7 -40.45 -40.12 -0.41
CA THR A 7 -41.20 -41.02 0.48
C THR A 7 -40.21 -41.88 1.25
N VAL A 8 -40.29 -41.83 2.58
CA VAL A 8 -39.45 -42.60 3.51
C VAL A 8 -40.16 -43.90 3.84
N VAL A 9 -39.42 -45.02 3.86
CA VAL A 9 -39.89 -46.31 4.39
C VAL A 9 -38.83 -46.86 5.34
N ASP A 10 -39.20 -47.05 6.60
CA ASP A 10 -38.37 -47.65 7.63
C ASP A 10 -38.13 -49.15 7.41
N GLY A 11 -36.94 -49.64 7.77
CA GLY A 11 -36.60 -51.06 7.65
C GLY A 11 -35.28 -51.43 8.35
N LYS A 12 -35.30 -51.56 9.68
CA LYS A 12 -34.17 -52.13 10.45
C LYS A 12 -34.02 -53.64 10.18
N PRO A 13 -32.78 -54.16 10.14
CA PRO A 13 -32.46 -55.52 10.55
C PRO A 13 -31.85 -55.55 11.96
N SER A 14 -32.19 -56.58 12.72
CA SER A 14 -31.72 -56.83 14.10
C SER A 14 -30.41 -57.61 14.16
N PHE A 15 -29.56 -57.31 15.15
CA PHE A 15 -28.43 -58.16 15.54
C PHE A 15 -28.90 -59.42 16.29
N THR A 16 -28.18 -60.53 16.08
CA THR A 16 -28.13 -61.68 17.01
C THR A 16 -26.69 -62.17 17.13
N PHE A 17 -26.26 -62.45 18.36
CA PHE A 17 -24.90 -62.94 18.72
C PHE A 17 -24.90 -64.45 19.02
N SER A 18 -23.73 -65.08 18.92
CA SER A 18 -23.42 -66.36 19.59
C SER A 18 -22.01 -66.31 20.18
N ASN A 19 -21.86 -66.81 21.41
CA ASN A 19 -20.68 -66.65 22.29
C ASN A 19 -19.68 -67.83 22.26
N HIS A 20 -18.60 -67.65 23.04
CA HIS A 20 -17.56 -68.60 23.50
C HIS A 20 -16.32 -68.77 22.60
N ASP A 21 -15.07 -68.78 23.10
CA ASP A 21 -14.51 -68.42 24.44
C ASP A 21 -13.02 -67.99 24.31
N ASP A 22 -12.49 -67.34 25.35
CA ASP A 22 -11.12 -66.82 25.57
C ASP A 22 -9.96 -67.89 25.54
N PRO A 23 -8.63 -67.58 25.63
CA PRO A 23 -7.97 -66.32 26.06
C PRO A 23 -6.68 -65.85 25.31
N LYS A 24 -6.21 -64.62 25.67
CA LYS A 24 -4.79 -64.13 25.64
C LYS A 24 -3.95 -64.23 24.35
N THR A 25 -3.56 -63.07 23.80
CA THR A 25 -2.11 -62.78 23.56
C THR A 25 -1.77 -61.30 23.48
N THR A 26 -0.54 -60.99 23.87
CA THR A 26 0.10 -59.67 24.02
C THR A 26 0.33 -58.94 22.68
N ILE A 27 0.33 -57.61 22.71
CA ILE A 27 0.78 -56.75 21.61
C ILE A 27 2.31 -56.83 21.45
N SER A 28 2.79 -57.07 20.23
CA SER A 28 4.19 -56.87 19.85
C SER A 28 4.29 -56.38 18.40
N ALA A 29 4.98 -55.27 18.17
CA ALA A 29 5.14 -54.66 16.85
C ALA A 29 6.11 -55.46 15.94
N PRO A 30 5.90 -55.47 14.61
CA PRO A 30 6.87 -56.02 13.67
C PRO A 30 7.98 -55.00 13.36
N THR A 31 9.22 -55.43 13.60
CA THR A 31 10.46 -54.66 13.42
C THR A 31 10.86 -54.53 11.94
N VAL A 32 11.52 -53.42 11.59
CA VAL A 32 12.18 -53.22 10.28
C VAL A 32 13.41 -54.14 10.15
N PRO A 33 13.59 -54.86 9.03
CA PRO A 33 14.90 -55.39 8.64
C PRO A 33 15.59 -54.42 7.68
N ALA A 34 16.72 -53.84 8.12
CA ALA A 34 17.57 -52.99 7.30
C ALA A 34 18.91 -53.69 7.01
N THR A 35 19.04 -54.30 5.82
CA THR A 35 20.35 -54.57 5.21
C THR A 35 20.21 -54.88 3.72
N LEU A 36 20.98 -54.17 2.88
CA LEU A 36 21.96 -54.79 1.99
C LEU A 36 22.87 -53.71 1.38
N GLN A 37 24.16 -54.04 1.26
CA GLN A 37 25.22 -53.12 0.87
C GLN A 37 25.28 -52.92 -0.65
N GLN A 38 25.92 -51.82 -1.05
CA GLN A 38 26.42 -51.65 -2.42
C GLN A 38 27.41 -52.77 -2.77
N ALA A 39 27.29 -53.31 -3.97
CA ALA A 39 28.37 -54.02 -4.66
C ALA A 39 28.33 -53.62 -6.14
N GLU A 40 29.39 -52.94 -6.60
CA GLU A 40 29.62 -52.75 -8.02
C GLU A 40 30.05 -54.08 -8.66
N GLY A 41 29.52 -54.38 -9.84
CA GLY A 41 29.84 -55.62 -10.56
C GLY A 41 29.24 -55.60 -11.95
N SER A 42 30.05 -55.27 -12.96
CA SER A 42 29.60 -55.22 -14.34
C SER A 42 29.54 -56.62 -14.96
N SER A 43 28.39 -56.96 -15.56
CA SER A 43 28.38 -57.80 -16.76
C SER A 43 27.10 -57.58 -17.57
N SER A 44 27.27 -57.34 -18.86
CA SER A 44 26.19 -57.21 -19.82
C SER A 44 25.48 -58.54 -20.06
N HIS A 45 24.15 -58.57 -20.00
CA HIS A 45 23.25 -59.04 -21.07
C HIS A 45 21.77 -58.96 -20.66
N SER A 46 20.86 -59.05 -21.65
CA SER A 46 19.39 -59.12 -21.52
C SER A 46 18.60 -57.83 -21.15
N ASN A 47 18.92 -56.68 -21.76
CA ASN A 47 18.09 -55.47 -21.65
C ASN A 47 17.40 -55.07 -22.98
N SER A 48 16.81 -56.05 -23.69
CA SER A 48 16.24 -55.87 -25.05
C SER A 48 14.81 -56.39 -25.25
N LEU A 49 14.19 -57.04 -24.26
CA LEU A 49 12.92 -57.76 -24.43
C LEU A 49 11.69 -57.18 -23.70
N VAL A 50 11.87 -56.19 -22.81
CA VAL A 50 10.75 -55.56 -22.05
C VAL A 50 10.43 -54.14 -22.53
N ASN A 51 11.41 -53.40 -23.05
CA ASN A 51 11.25 -52.02 -23.56
C ASN A 51 10.44 -51.90 -24.88
N THR A 52 10.01 -53.02 -25.47
CA THR A 52 9.26 -53.07 -26.73
C THR A 52 7.74 -53.04 -26.54
N THR A 53 7.23 -53.30 -25.33
CA THR A 53 5.79 -53.39 -25.04
C THR A 53 5.19 -52.03 -24.66
N THR A 54 5.81 -51.28 -23.75
CA THR A 54 5.34 -49.95 -23.31
C THR A 54 5.41 -48.89 -24.43
N LYS A 55 6.43 -48.95 -25.29
CA LYS A 55 6.47 -48.10 -26.51
C LYS A 55 5.38 -48.42 -27.54
N LYS A 56 4.68 -49.56 -27.44
CA LYS A 56 3.51 -49.88 -28.27
C LYS A 56 2.21 -49.29 -27.70
N ALA A 57 2.03 -49.27 -26.39
CA ALA A 57 0.82 -48.74 -25.74
C ALA A 57 0.66 -47.21 -25.92
N LEU A 58 1.78 -46.48 -26.00
CA LEU A 58 1.81 -45.05 -26.35
C LEU A 58 2.04 -44.78 -27.86
N ALA A 59 2.09 -45.80 -28.71
CA ALA A 59 2.19 -45.61 -30.14
C ALA A 59 0.81 -45.33 -30.73
N LEU A 60 0.66 -44.16 -31.37
CA LEU A 60 -0.41 -43.93 -32.34
C LEU A 60 -0.42 -45.08 -33.36
N PRO A 61 -1.60 -45.56 -33.81
CA PRO A 61 -1.67 -46.53 -34.90
C PRO A 61 -0.86 -46.00 -36.09
N SER A 62 0.04 -46.82 -36.63
CA SER A 62 1.00 -46.34 -37.61
C SER A 62 0.30 -45.80 -38.86
N VAL A 63 0.93 -44.80 -39.47
CA VAL A 63 0.41 -44.05 -40.63
C VAL A 63 0.11 -44.97 -41.84
N ASP A 64 0.60 -46.21 -41.81
CA ASP A 64 0.35 -47.28 -42.78
C ASP A 64 -1.15 -47.62 -42.94
N ALA A 65 -1.99 -47.37 -41.93
CA ALA A 65 -3.44 -47.57 -42.03
C ALA A 65 -4.15 -46.64 -43.04
N PHE A 66 -3.48 -45.58 -43.52
CA PHE A 66 -4.08 -44.53 -44.36
C PHE A 66 -3.72 -44.59 -45.86
N GLN A 67 -3.06 -45.66 -46.33
CA GLN A 67 -2.87 -45.91 -47.77
C GLN A 67 -4.07 -46.63 -48.39
N ASN A 68 -5.26 -46.01 -48.29
CA ASN A 68 -6.48 -46.51 -48.91
C ASN A 68 -6.90 -45.57 -50.06
N ASP A 69 -7.51 -46.09 -51.14
CA ASP A 69 -7.84 -45.30 -52.34
C ASP A 69 -8.79 -44.11 -52.08
N PHE A 70 -9.52 -44.21 -50.97
CA PHE A 70 -10.55 -43.27 -50.52
C PHE A 70 -10.06 -42.22 -49.51
N CYS A 71 -8.76 -42.21 -49.19
CA CYS A 71 -8.18 -41.36 -48.15
C CYS A 71 -6.81 -40.78 -48.55
N VAL A 72 -6.58 -39.50 -48.24
CA VAL A 72 -5.34 -38.77 -48.54
C VAL A 72 -4.98 -37.84 -47.37
N LEU A 73 -3.75 -37.93 -46.90
CA LEU A 73 -3.20 -36.99 -45.91
C LEU A 73 -2.79 -35.67 -46.57
N ILE A 74 -3.07 -34.55 -45.89
CA ILE A 74 -2.75 -33.21 -46.38
C ILE A 74 -1.24 -32.95 -46.22
N GLY A 75 -0.54 -33.00 -47.36
CA GLY A 75 0.90 -32.71 -47.47
C GLY A 75 1.21 -31.22 -47.70
N LYS A 76 2.44 -30.94 -48.16
CA LYS A 76 2.97 -29.58 -48.38
C LYS A 76 2.14 -28.73 -49.36
N ASP A 77 1.46 -29.38 -50.31
CA ASP A 77 0.60 -28.73 -51.31
C ASP A 77 -0.80 -28.33 -50.77
N GLY A 78 -1.03 -28.54 -49.47
CA GLY A 78 -2.26 -28.17 -48.77
C GLY A 78 -3.51 -28.88 -49.28
N VAL A 79 -4.68 -28.34 -48.89
CA VAL A 79 -6.00 -28.92 -49.22
C VAL A 79 -6.21 -29.09 -50.72
N LYS A 80 -5.71 -28.15 -51.56
CA LYS A 80 -5.84 -28.25 -53.03
C LYS A 80 -5.04 -29.40 -53.62
N GLY A 81 -3.83 -29.66 -53.11
CA GLY A 81 -3.02 -30.81 -53.50
C GLY A 81 -3.70 -32.12 -53.11
N ALA A 82 -4.15 -32.22 -51.85
CA ALA A 82 -4.81 -33.42 -51.33
C ALA A 82 -6.12 -33.76 -52.07
N LEU A 83 -6.95 -32.77 -52.39
CA LEU A 83 -8.18 -32.98 -53.19
C LEU A 83 -7.87 -33.43 -54.63
N ARG A 84 -6.78 -32.95 -55.24
CA ARG A 84 -6.33 -33.37 -56.58
C ARG A 84 -5.78 -34.80 -56.58
N GLU A 85 -5.02 -35.17 -55.55
CA GLU A 85 -4.55 -36.56 -55.38
C GLU A 85 -5.72 -37.51 -55.12
N LEU A 86 -6.72 -37.11 -54.33
CA LEU A 86 -7.94 -37.91 -54.11
C LEU A 86 -8.74 -38.10 -55.41
N ASP A 87 -8.97 -37.06 -56.21
CA ASP A 87 -9.58 -37.19 -57.55
C ASP A 87 -8.80 -38.14 -58.46
N GLY A 88 -7.46 -38.08 -58.38
CA GLY A 88 -6.55 -38.98 -59.09
C GLY A 88 -6.57 -40.44 -58.60
N ARG A 89 -6.83 -40.69 -57.32
CA ARG A 89 -7.02 -42.04 -56.76
C ARG A 89 -8.39 -42.60 -57.12
N LEU A 90 -9.46 -41.83 -56.92
CA LEU A 90 -10.82 -42.21 -57.31
C LEU A 90 -10.90 -42.54 -58.82
N ALA A 91 -10.27 -41.74 -59.68
CA ALA A 91 -10.19 -42.01 -61.11
C ALA A 91 -9.40 -43.29 -61.46
N ARG A 92 -8.35 -43.63 -60.69
CA ARG A 92 -7.60 -44.90 -60.83
C ARG A 92 -8.43 -46.11 -60.37
N ALA A 93 -9.21 -45.94 -59.30
CA ALA A 93 -10.14 -46.94 -58.77
C ALA A 93 -11.44 -47.09 -59.58
N GLY A 94 -11.54 -46.49 -60.78
CA GLY A 94 -12.71 -46.56 -61.65
C GLY A 94 -13.93 -45.77 -61.17
N ARG A 95 -13.78 -44.89 -60.19
CA ARG A 95 -14.86 -44.09 -59.57
C ARG A 95 -15.05 -42.74 -60.27
N PRO A 96 -16.26 -42.15 -60.20
CA PRO A 96 -16.51 -40.82 -60.75
C PRO A 96 -15.62 -39.75 -60.10
N ARG A 97 -15.15 -38.80 -60.91
CA ARG A 97 -14.33 -37.67 -60.47
C ARG A 97 -15.15 -36.67 -59.67
N ILE A 98 -14.52 -36.12 -58.63
CA ILE A 98 -15.09 -35.14 -57.70
C ILE A 98 -14.69 -33.69 -58.06
N ILE A 99 -13.60 -33.49 -58.82
CA ILE A 99 -13.19 -32.15 -59.26
C ILE A 99 -13.94 -31.74 -60.54
N SER A 100 -14.56 -30.56 -60.48
CA SER A 100 -15.26 -29.95 -61.62
C SER A 100 -14.31 -29.58 -62.76
N LYS A 101 -14.74 -29.78 -64.01
CA LYS A 101 -14.06 -29.32 -65.22
C LYS A 101 -14.51 -27.91 -65.67
N ARG A 102 -15.38 -27.24 -64.92
CA ARG A 102 -15.92 -25.91 -65.25
C ARG A 102 -14.82 -24.86 -65.14
N LYS A 103 -14.77 -23.92 -66.08
CA LYS A 103 -13.84 -22.78 -66.07
C LYS A 103 -14.54 -21.52 -65.53
N PRO A 104 -13.82 -20.60 -64.88
CA PRO A 104 -14.38 -19.32 -64.44
C PRO A 104 -14.72 -18.44 -65.66
N GLY A 105 -15.88 -17.78 -65.60
CA GLY A 105 -16.32 -16.74 -66.53
C GLY A 105 -16.03 -15.33 -66.00
N THR A 106 -16.25 -14.32 -66.85
CA THR A 106 -15.78 -12.95 -66.59
C THR A 106 -16.85 -12.00 -66.02
N TYR A 107 -18.14 -12.23 -66.29
CA TYR A 107 -19.19 -11.21 -66.03
C TYR A 107 -20.47 -11.69 -65.34
N PHE A 108 -20.79 -13.00 -65.34
CA PHE A 108 -22.03 -13.53 -64.77
C PHE A 108 -21.81 -14.88 -64.07
N GLY A 109 -22.50 -15.11 -62.95
CA GLY A 109 -22.40 -16.34 -62.17
C GLY A 109 -22.39 -16.11 -60.65
N ARG A 110 -22.16 -17.19 -59.90
CA ARG A 110 -21.90 -17.13 -58.45
C ARG A 110 -20.39 -17.06 -58.23
N GLU A 111 -19.94 -16.12 -57.40
CA GLU A 111 -18.53 -15.85 -57.12
C GLU A 111 -17.91 -16.90 -56.18
N VAL A 112 -17.00 -17.73 -56.68
CA VAL A 112 -16.08 -18.51 -55.83
C VAL A 112 -14.88 -17.64 -55.52
N ARG A 113 -14.80 -17.14 -54.28
CA ARG A 113 -13.74 -16.21 -53.85
C ARG A 113 -12.38 -16.91 -53.74
N PRO A 114 -11.25 -16.18 -53.90
CA PRO A 114 -9.94 -16.67 -53.49
C PRO A 114 -9.98 -17.22 -52.05
N GLY A 115 -9.33 -18.36 -51.85
CA GLY A 115 -9.33 -19.06 -50.56
C GLY A 115 -10.63 -19.78 -50.19
N HIS A 116 -11.67 -19.77 -51.03
CA HIS A 116 -12.90 -20.55 -50.81
C HIS A 116 -12.99 -21.72 -51.80
N VAL A 117 -13.76 -22.73 -51.42
CA VAL A 117 -14.09 -23.91 -52.23
C VAL A 117 -15.55 -23.79 -52.70
N GLY A 118 -15.77 -23.85 -54.01
CA GLY A 118 -17.11 -23.92 -54.57
C GLY A 118 -17.63 -25.36 -54.50
N LEU A 119 -18.84 -25.56 -53.99
CA LEU A 119 -19.46 -26.87 -53.84
C LEU A 119 -20.77 -26.94 -54.62
N LEU A 120 -20.91 -27.97 -55.47
CA LEU A 120 -22.11 -28.30 -56.23
C LEU A 120 -22.59 -29.69 -55.87
N LEU A 121 -23.91 -29.80 -55.71
CA LEU A 121 -24.65 -31.02 -55.46
C LEU A 121 -25.08 -31.60 -56.81
N ARG A 122 -24.67 -32.84 -57.13
CA ARG A 122 -25.09 -33.56 -58.34
C ARG A 122 -25.64 -34.94 -57.97
N GLY A 123 -26.89 -34.96 -57.51
CA GLY A 123 -27.49 -36.16 -56.92
C GLY A 123 -26.79 -36.51 -55.62
N THR A 124 -26.14 -37.68 -55.55
CA THR A 124 -25.32 -38.14 -54.41
C THR A 124 -23.82 -37.87 -54.58
N LEU A 125 -23.37 -37.36 -55.74
CA LEU A 125 -21.96 -37.11 -56.02
C LEU A 125 -21.59 -35.64 -55.73
N PRO A 126 -20.58 -35.37 -54.88
CA PRO A 126 -20.05 -34.02 -54.68
C PRO A 126 -19.23 -33.56 -55.90
N GLU A 127 -19.52 -32.37 -56.42
CA GLU A 127 -18.70 -31.71 -57.46
C GLU A 127 -18.02 -30.44 -56.86
N VAL A 128 -16.69 -30.41 -56.87
CA VAL A 128 -15.85 -29.43 -56.18
C VAL A 128 -15.12 -28.51 -57.17
N ILE A 129 -15.19 -27.20 -56.92
CA ILE A 129 -14.49 -26.14 -57.68
C ILE A 129 -13.35 -25.57 -56.82
N LEU A 130 -12.12 -25.66 -57.33
CA LEU A 130 -10.88 -25.22 -56.65
C LEU A 130 -10.29 -23.92 -57.21
N GLU A 131 -10.77 -23.45 -58.36
CA GLU A 131 -10.33 -22.20 -58.99
C GLU A 131 -11.25 -21.04 -58.57
N PRO A 132 -10.71 -19.85 -58.26
CA PRO A 132 -11.51 -18.68 -57.95
C PRO A 132 -12.04 -18.01 -59.22
N GLY A 133 -13.25 -17.46 -59.17
CA GLY A 133 -13.87 -16.73 -60.27
C GLY A 133 -15.40 -16.83 -60.28
N MET A 134 -16.02 -16.30 -61.32
CA MET A 134 -17.48 -16.31 -61.49
C MET A 134 -17.91 -17.59 -62.20
N TYR A 135 -18.77 -18.40 -61.59
CA TYR A 135 -19.23 -19.66 -62.17
C TYR A 135 -20.71 -19.59 -62.52
N PHE A 136 -21.03 -19.80 -63.79
CA PHE A 136 -22.40 -19.89 -64.26
C PHE A 136 -22.88 -21.34 -64.24
N ASN A 137 -24.07 -21.60 -63.69
CA ASN A 137 -24.63 -22.94 -63.57
C ASN A 137 -25.86 -23.09 -64.47
N LEU A 138 -25.66 -23.69 -65.64
CA LEU A 138 -26.70 -23.96 -66.64
C LEU A 138 -27.36 -25.34 -66.49
N ASN A 139 -26.86 -26.20 -65.61
CA ASN A 139 -27.37 -27.57 -65.47
C ASN A 139 -28.44 -27.64 -64.37
N PRO A 140 -29.73 -27.90 -64.68
CA PRO A 140 -30.79 -27.99 -63.68
C PRO A 140 -30.63 -29.21 -62.74
N ALA A 141 -29.85 -30.22 -63.11
CA ALA A 141 -29.51 -31.36 -62.26
C ALA A 141 -28.33 -31.09 -61.31
N CYS A 142 -27.80 -29.86 -61.28
CA CYS A 142 -26.77 -29.42 -60.34
C CYS A 142 -27.29 -28.21 -59.55
N SER A 143 -27.29 -28.29 -58.22
CA SER A 143 -27.59 -27.13 -57.37
C SER A 143 -26.34 -26.71 -56.60
N TRP A 144 -26.13 -25.40 -56.44
CA TRP A 144 -25.07 -24.91 -55.55
C TRP A 144 -25.36 -25.28 -54.10
N ALA A 145 -24.33 -25.61 -53.32
CA ALA A 145 -24.44 -25.63 -51.87
C ALA A 145 -24.87 -24.24 -51.35
N THR A 146 -25.63 -24.20 -50.26
CA THR A 146 -26.10 -22.94 -49.66
C THR A 146 -24.95 -22.02 -49.28
N ASN A 147 -23.92 -22.56 -48.62
CA ASN A 147 -22.71 -21.84 -48.24
C ASN A 147 -21.48 -22.37 -48.98
N PHE A 148 -20.54 -21.47 -49.31
CA PHE A 148 -19.19 -21.85 -49.74
C PHE A 148 -18.28 -21.98 -48.52
N VAL A 149 -17.40 -22.98 -48.55
CA VAL A 149 -16.53 -23.28 -47.42
C VAL A 149 -15.18 -22.61 -47.63
N GLU A 150 -14.67 -21.97 -46.58
CA GLU A 150 -13.31 -21.44 -46.59
C GLU A 150 -12.30 -22.59 -46.58
N MET A 151 -11.29 -22.55 -47.44
CA MET A 151 -10.31 -23.62 -47.58
C MET A 151 -9.40 -23.76 -46.35
N SER A 152 -9.34 -22.74 -45.51
CA SER A 152 -8.68 -22.73 -44.19
C SER A 152 -9.51 -23.40 -43.08
N ALA A 153 -10.77 -23.77 -43.35
CA ALA A 153 -11.67 -24.31 -42.34
C ALA A 153 -11.14 -25.64 -41.77
N LYS A 154 -11.08 -25.73 -40.43
CA LYS A 154 -10.60 -26.91 -39.69
C LYS A 154 -11.37 -28.19 -39.99
N HIS A 155 -12.65 -28.09 -40.33
CA HIS A 155 -13.49 -29.23 -40.67
C HIS A 155 -14.63 -28.82 -41.58
N TRP A 156 -14.93 -29.65 -42.58
CA TRP A 156 -16.19 -29.61 -43.32
C TRP A 156 -16.52 -30.95 -43.99
N THR A 157 -17.81 -31.19 -44.16
CA THR A 157 -18.37 -32.39 -44.80
C THR A 157 -19.34 -32.00 -45.92
N HIS A 158 -19.34 -32.75 -47.02
CA HIS A 158 -20.23 -32.54 -48.16
C HIS A 158 -20.42 -33.83 -48.98
N GLN A 159 -21.58 -34.49 -48.83
CA GLN A 159 -21.95 -35.72 -49.57
C GLN A 159 -20.84 -36.78 -49.62
N GLY A 160 -20.47 -37.35 -48.47
CA GLY A 160 -19.41 -38.35 -48.36
C GLY A 160 -17.98 -37.79 -48.36
N LEU A 161 -17.75 -36.57 -48.89
CA LEU A 161 -16.45 -35.90 -48.85
C LEU A 161 -16.25 -35.23 -47.48
N THR A 162 -15.22 -35.64 -46.74
CA THR A 162 -14.83 -35.08 -45.44
C THR A 162 -13.42 -34.51 -45.51
N VAL A 163 -13.25 -33.27 -45.08
CA VAL A 163 -11.95 -32.59 -44.97
C VAL A 163 -11.74 -32.11 -43.54
N VAL A 164 -10.60 -32.49 -42.95
CA VAL A 164 -10.19 -32.13 -41.59
C VAL A 164 -8.76 -31.56 -41.64
N GLN A 165 -8.52 -30.46 -40.94
CA GLN A 165 -7.23 -29.77 -40.83
C GLN A 165 -6.92 -29.50 -39.35
N VAL A 166 -5.71 -29.86 -38.94
CA VAL A 166 -5.28 -29.95 -37.54
C VAL A 166 -3.93 -29.26 -37.38
N GLY A 167 -3.83 -28.30 -36.46
CA GLY A 167 -2.58 -27.61 -36.15
C GLY A 167 -1.48 -28.48 -35.52
N GLN A 168 -0.29 -27.91 -35.31
CA GLN A 168 0.88 -28.59 -34.73
C GLN A 168 0.72 -29.02 -33.25
N ASN A 169 -0.26 -28.46 -32.54
CA ASN A 169 -0.59 -28.82 -31.16
C ASN A 169 -2.01 -29.42 -31.06
N GLU A 170 -2.69 -29.65 -32.18
CA GLU A 170 -4.06 -30.12 -32.20
C GLU A 170 -4.11 -31.61 -32.57
N ALA A 171 -5.22 -32.26 -32.22
CA ALA A 171 -5.52 -33.64 -32.60
C ALA A 171 -6.99 -33.74 -32.99
N ALA A 172 -7.29 -34.39 -34.12
CA ALA A 172 -8.67 -34.73 -34.50
C ALA A 172 -8.95 -36.20 -34.18
N VAL A 173 -10.02 -36.47 -33.45
CA VAL A 173 -10.55 -37.81 -33.22
C VAL A 173 -11.62 -38.09 -34.25
N LEU A 174 -11.42 -39.15 -35.04
CA LEU A 174 -12.21 -39.49 -36.21
C LEU A 174 -12.70 -40.94 -36.11
N SER A 175 -13.90 -41.20 -36.63
CA SER A 175 -14.42 -42.55 -36.87
C SER A 175 -14.48 -42.81 -38.37
N ASP A 176 -14.00 -43.98 -38.81
CA ASP A 176 -14.24 -44.46 -40.17
C ASP A 176 -15.71 -44.95 -40.36
N PRO A 177 -16.15 -45.22 -41.60
CA PRO A 177 -17.47 -45.79 -41.88
C PRO A 177 -17.74 -47.19 -41.28
N ASN A 178 -16.71 -47.88 -40.76
CA ASN A 178 -16.81 -49.16 -40.08
C ASN A 178 -16.83 -49.01 -38.54
N ASN A 179 -17.01 -47.80 -38.02
CA ASN A 179 -16.95 -47.42 -36.61
C ASN A 179 -15.59 -47.70 -35.94
N ARG A 180 -14.49 -47.70 -36.70
CA ARG A 180 -13.12 -47.74 -36.17
C ARG A 180 -12.63 -46.34 -35.90
N THR A 181 -12.27 -46.07 -34.65
CA THR A 181 -11.84 -44.75 -34.21
C THR A 181 -10.32 -44.60 -34.24
N PHE A 182 -9.83 -43.43 -34.65
CA PHE A 182 -8.42 -43.10 -34.72
C PHE A 182 -8.16 -41.62 -34.41
N VAL A 183 -6.91 -41.30 -34.05
CA VAL A 183 -6.49 -39.95 -33.71
C VAL A 183 -5.46 -39.45 -34.73
N LEU A 184 -5.82 -38.38 -35.44
CA LEU A 184 -4.94 -37.67 -36.37
C LEU A 184 -4.25 -36.52 -35.63
N LYS A 185 -2.94 -36.60 -35.45
CA LYS A 185 -2.10 -35.49 -34.96
C LYS A 185 -1.32 -34.85 -36.11
N ASN A 186 -1.08 -33.54 -36.03
CA ASN A 186 -0.11 -32.79 -36.85
C ASN A 186 -0.27 -32.98 -38.37
N GLY A 187 -1.39 -32.51 -38.94
CA GLY A 187 -1.62 -32.58 -40.37
C GLY A 187 -3.09 -32.37 -40.75
N GLY A 188 -3.56 -33.13 -41.73
CA GLY A 188 -4.97 -33.09 -42.12
C GLY A 188 -5.34 -34.29 -42.98
N LEU A 189 -6.64 -34.49 -43.17
CA LEU A 189 -7.22 -35.62 -43.88
C LEU A 189 -8.23 -35.13 -44.90
N VAL A 190 -8.17 -35.67 -46.11
CA VAL A 190 -9.21 -35.57 -47.13
C VAL A 190 -9.67 -36.99 -47.43
N SER A 191 -10.95 -37.27 -47.27
CA SER A 191 -11.52 -38.61 -47.42
C SER A 191 -12.88 -38.58 -48.12
N TYR A 192 -13.21 -39.63 -48.85
CA TYR A 192 -14.50 -39.78 -49.53
C TYR A 192 -15.11 -41.15 -49.23
N ALA A 193 -16.37 -41.19 -48.80
CA ALA A 193 -17.12 -42.43 -48.58
C ALA A 193 -18.37 -42.47 -49.47
N GLU A 194 -18.64 -43.63 -50.08
CA GLU A 194 -19.87 -43.84 -50.87
C GLU A 194 -21.05 -44.34 -50.02
N ALA A 195 -20.77 -44.95 -48.88
CA ALA A 195 -21.73 -45.41 -47.89
C ALA A 195 -21.15 -45.21 -46.48
N GLY A 196 -21.92 -44.56 -45.60
CA GLY A 196 -21.39 -43.97 -44.36
C GLY A 196 -20.57 -42.72 -44.62
N ASP A 197 -20.04 -42.11 -43.55
CA ASP A 197 -19.20 -40.92 -43.59
C ASP A 197 -17.98 -41.12 -42.67
N TYR A 198 -16.87 -40.45 -42.97
CA TYR A 198 -15.78 -40.28 -41.99
C TYR A 198 -16.23 -39.22 -40.98
N ARG A 199 -16.70 -39.66 -39.81
CA ARG A 199 -17.27 -38.76 -38.80
C ARG A 199 -16.18 -38.18 -37.91
N LEU A 200 -16.01 -36.86 -37.95
CA LEU A 200 -15.26 -36.14 -36.92
C LEU A 200 -16.05 -36.22 -35.59
N LEU A 201 -15.41 -36.75 -34.55
CA LEU A 201 -15.95 -36.74 -33.19
C LEU A 201 -15.59 -35.42 -32.51
N GLU A 202 -14.30 -35.07 -32.45
CA GLU A 202 -13.81 -33.86 -31.78
C GLU A 202 -12.45 -33.40 -32.33
N ILE A 203 -12.18 -32.09 -32.31
CA ILE A 203 -10.84 -31.51 -32.52
C ILE A 203 -10.38 -30.91 -31.20
N VAL A 204 -9.28 -31.43 -30.67
CA VAL A 204 -8.73 -31.11 -29.35
C VAL A 204 -7.44 -30.32 -29.51
N ASP A 205 -7.33 -29.16 -28.87
CA ASP A 205 -6.04 -28.48 -28.65
C ASP A 205 -5.35 -29.13 -27.45
N GLN A 206 -4.24 -29.84 -27.70
CA GLN A 206 -3.49 -30.54 -26.65
C GLN A 206 -2.71 -29.56 -25.77
N ALA A 207 -2.43 -28.33 -26.22
CA ALA A 207 -1.79 -27.31 -25.40
C ALA A 207 -2.78 -26.65 -24.43
N HIS A 208 -4.03 -26.46 -24.83
CA HIS A 208 -5.08 -25.85 -24.01
C HIS A 208 -6.36 -26.70 -24.04
N LEU A 209 -6.36 -27.79 -23.27
CA LEU A 209 -7.56 -28.60 -23.07
C LEU A 209 -8.64 -27.72 -22.40
N ASN A 210 -9.78 -27.55 -23.07
CA ASN A 210 -10.89 -26.70 -22.62
C ASN A 210 -11.75 -27.42 -21.55
N VAL A 211 -11.12 -27.76 -20.44
CA VAL A 211 -11.69 -28.50 -19.30
C VAL A 211 -11.24 -27.84 -18.00
N GLU A 212 -11.97 -28.08 -16.91
CA GLU A 212 -11.50 -27.62 -15.60
C GLU A 212 -10.22 -28.37 -15.19
N PRO A 213 -9.18 -27.67 -14.70
CA PRO A 213 -7.97 -28.32 -14.22
C PRO A 213 -8.25 -29.16 -12.98
N HIS A 214 -7.65 -30.35 -12.92
CA HIS A 214 -7.51 -31.07 -11.67
C HIS A 214 -6.58 -30.26 -10.76
N LYS A 215 -7.12 -29.78 -9.64
CA LYS A 215 -6.37 -29.04 -8.62
C LYS A 215 -6.19 -29.89 -7.37
N ASP A 216 -5.06 -29.70 -6.70
CA ASP A 216 -4.87 -30.18 -5.34
C ASP A 216 -5.89 -29.51 -4.42
N ARG A 217 -6.57 -30.31 -3.58
CA ARG A 217 -7.65 -29.84 -2.70
C ARG A 217 -7.15 -28.87 -1.62
N HIS A 218 -5.92 -29.02 -1.16
CA HIS A 218 -5.38 -28.32 0.00
C HIS A 218 -4.43 -27.19 -0.40
N THR A 219 -3.61 -27.40 -1.44
CA THR A 219 -2.68 -26.36 -1.94
C THR A 219 -3.29 -25.49 -3.04
N GLY A 220 -4.40 -25.92 -3.67
CA GLY A 220 -5.01 -25.25 -4.82
C GLY A 220 -4.20 -25.33 -6.12
N THR A 221 -3.06 -26.03 -6.10
CA THR A 221 -2.12 -26.14 -7.22
C THR A 221 -2.74 -26.92 -8.38
N THR A 222 -2.65 -26.41 -9.61
CA THR A 222 -3.05 -27.14 -10.82
C THR A 222 -2.13 -28.35 -11.04
N LEU A 223 -2.68 -29.55 -10.92
CA LEU A 223 -1.99 -30.83 -11.09
C LEU A 223 -1.96 -31.27 -12.56
N GLY A 224 -3.05 -31.08 -13.30
CA GLY A 224 -3.13 -31.42 -14.72
C GLY A 224 -4.52 -31.20 -15.33
N TYR A 225 -4.64 -31.48 -16.63
CA TYR A 225 -5.90 -31.40 -17.37
C TYR A 225 -6.18 -32.75 -18.04
N GLN A 226 -7.44 -33.19 -18.00
CA GLN A 226 -7.91 -34.43 -18.63
C GLN A 226 -9.15 -34.16 -19.50
N LEU A 227 -9.12 -34.58 -20.76
CA LEU A 227 -10.28 -34.59 -21.65
C LEU A 227 -10.49 -36.01 -22.21
N THR A 228 -11.66 -36.60 -21.97
CA THR A 228 -12.02 -37.91 -22.53
C THR A 228 -13.02 -37.74 -23.67
N VAL A 229 -12.61 -38.07 -24.89
CA VAL A 229 -13.50 -38.12 -26.07
C VAL A 229 -14.21 -39.47 -26.09
N ARG A 230 -15.54 -39.44 -26.28
CA ARG A 230 -16.41 -40.63 -26.24
C ARG A 230 -17.21 -40.75 -27.53
N ASP A 231 -17.49 -41.99 -27.94
CA ASP A 231 -18.46 -42.30 -28.98
C ASP A 231 -19.53 -43.23 -28.38
N GLY A 232 -20.74 -42.68 -28.21
CA GLY A 232 -21.77 -43.31 -27.37
C GLY A 232 -21.28 -43.50 -25.94
N THR A 233 -21.24 -44.76 -25.48
CA THR A 233 -20.79 -45.16 -24.13
C THR A 233 -19.31 -45.52 -24.05
N ALA A 234 -18.60 -45.65 -25.17
CA ALA A 234 -17.20 -46.05 -25.20
C ALA A 234 -16.26 -44.83 -25.09
N VAL A 235 -15.19 -44.96 -24.30
CA VAL A 235 -14.08 -43.98 -24.30
C VAL A 235 -13.16 -44.31 -25.46
N VAL A 236 -12.95 -43.32 -26.34
CA VAL A 236 -12.23 -43.48 -27.61
C VAL A 236 -10.80 -42.96 -27.51
N ALA A 237 -10.62 -41.80 -26.87
CA ALA A 237 -9.32 -41.21 -26.64
C ALA A 237 -9.33 -40.37 -25.36
N THR A 238 -8.27 -40.48 -24.56
CA THR A 238 -8.04 -39.59 -23.40
C THR A 238 -6.83 -38.71 -23.68
N PHE A 239 -7.03 -37.41 -23.66
CA PHE A 239 -5.97 -36.41 -23.75
C PHE A 239 -5.59 -35.94 -22.34
N LEU A 240 -4.30 -35.95 -22.05
CA LEU A 240 -3.73 -35.48 -20.79
C LEU A 240 -2.73 -34.37 -21.10
N ASN A 241 -2.83 -33.25 -20.40
CA ASN A 241 -1.80 -32.21 -20.39
C ASN A 241 -1.25 -32.10 -18.96
N VAL A 242 -0.01 -32.55 -18.78
CA VAL A 242 0.69 -32.62 -17.50
C VAL A 242 1.71 -31.45 -17.43
N PRO A 243 1.51 -30.45 -16.55
CA PRO A 243 2.42 -29.34 -16.39
C PRO A 243 3.85 -29.75 -15.98
N ALA A 244 4.81 -28.86 -16.19
CA ALA A 244 6.19 -29.07 -15.71
C ALA A 244 6.22 -29.33 -14.19
N ASN A 245 7.08 -30.26 -13.77
CA ASN A 245 7.21 -30.76 -12.40
C ASN A 245 5.98 -31.53 -11.84
N ASN A 246 4.95 -31.78 -12.66
CA ASN A 246 3.84 -32.67 -12.30
C ASN A 246 3.95 -34.02 -13.00
N VAL A 247 3.21 -35.00 -12.49
CA VAL A 247 3.09 -36.35 -13.04
C VAL A 247 1.64 -36.82 -13.03
N ALA A 248 1.30 -37.67 -13.97
CA ALA A 248 0.05 -38.44 -13.96
C ALA A 248 0.39 -39.91 -13.64
N ILE A 249 -0.41 -40.58 -12.82
CA ILE A 249 -0.28 -42.01 -12.60
C ILE A 249 -1.35 -42.72 -13.44
N LEU A 250 -0.90 -43.56 -14.36
CA LEU A 250 -1.77 -44.41 -15.17
C LEU A 250 -1.92 -45.78 -14.51
N GLN A 251 -3.11 -46.34 -14.58
CA GLN A 251 -3.39 -47.74 -14.26
C GLN A 251 -3.58 -48.51 -15.56
N ILE A 252 -2.72 -49.49 -15.79
CA ILE A 252 -2.72 -50.38 -16.95
C ILE A 252 -2.99 -51.78 -16.41
N ALA A 253 -4.23 -52.24 -16.49
CA ALA A 253 -4.69 -53.44 -15.77
C ALA A 253 -4.30 -53.38 -14.27
N ASP A 254 -3.40 -54.26 -13.82
CA ASP A 254 -2.98 -54.41 -12.42
C ASP A 254 -1.69 -53.63 -12.05
N HIS A 255 -1.06 -52.91 -12.98
CA HIS A 255 0.15 -52.12 -12.71
C HIS A 255 -0.07 -50.61 -12.83
N LEU A 256 0.69 -49.86 -12.01
CA LEU A 256 0.73 -48.39 -12.05
C LEU A 256 2.01 -47.91 -12.73
N GLU A 257 1.90 -46.94 -13.65
CA GLU A 257 3.01 -46.33 -14.37
C GLU A 257 3.01 -44.80 -14.19
N GLU A 258 4.20 -44.20 -14.01
CA GLU A 258 4.39 -42.75 -13.87
C GLU A 258 4.56 -42.10 -15.25
N LEU A 259 3.61 -41.24 -15.62
CA LEU A 259 3.63 -40.44 -16.83
C LEU A 259 4.12 -39.02 -16.51
N GLY A 260 5.28 -38.65 -17.06
CA GLY A 260 5.92 -37.35 -16.82
C GLY A 260 5.22 -36.17 -17.51
N ALA A 261 5.72 -34.96 -17.23
CA ALA A 261 5.24 -33.71 -17.83
C ALA A 261 5.22 -33.74 -19.37
N GLY A 262 4.16 -33.19 -19.97
CA GLY A 262 3.96 -33.17 -21.42
C GLY A 262 2.51 -33.33 -21.86
N GLN A 263 2.32 -33.35 -23.18
CA GLN A 263 1.03 -33.58 -23.83
C GLN A 263 0.95 -35.04 -24.28
N HIS A 264 0.01 -35.78 -23.71
CA HIS A 264 -0.15 -37.22 -23.94
C HIS A 264 -1.54 -37.52 -24.50
N CYS A 265 -1.64 -38.55 -25.34
CA CYS A 265 -2.91 -39.05 -25.86
C CYS A 265 -2.90 -40.56 -25.73
N ILE A 266 -3.92 -41.08 -25.05
CA ILE A 266 -4.11 -42.50 -24.76
C ILE A 266 -5.31 -42.96 -25.57
N THR A 267 -5.09 -43.89 -26.50
CA THR A 267 -6.12 -44.48 -27.36
C THR A 267 -6.48 -45.92 -26.98
N GLU A 268 -5.78 -46.50 -26.00
CA GLU A 268 -6.07 -47.84 -25.51
C GLU A 268 -7.19 -47.81 -24.45
N PRO A 269 -8.31 -48.54 -24.63
CA PRO A 269 -9.45 -48.48 -23.72
C PRO A 269 -9.22 -49.14 -22.35
N GLY A 270 -8.10 -49.87 -22.17
CA GLY A 270 -7.71 -50.51 -20.92
C GLY A 270 -6.80 -49.68 -20.01
N VAL A 271 -6.43 -48.46 -20.43
CA VAL A 271 -5.54 -47.57 -19.68
C VAL A 271 -6.35 -46.43 -19.06
N LEU A 272 -6.37 -46.36 -17.73
CA LEU A 272 -7.13 -45.36 -16.97
C LEU A 272 -6.19 -44.43 -16.21
N LEU A 273 -6.58 -43.16 -16.04
CA LEU A 273 -5.90 -42.26 -15.12
C LEU A 273 -6.30 -42.61 -13.68
N ARG A 274 -5.32 -42.86 -12.81
CA ARG A 274 -5.53 -43.12 -11.38
C ARG A 274 -5.57 -41.83 -10.56
N SER A 275 -4.56 -40.97 -10.73
CA SER A 275 -4.49 -39.64 -10.10
C SER A 275 -3.42 -38.76 -10.78
N PHE A 276 -3.44 -37.46 -10.49
CA PHE A 276 -2.32 -36.56 -10.76
C PHE A 276 -1.60 -36.22 -9.45
N PHE A 277 -0.29 -36.02 -9.51
CA PHE A 277 0.49 -35.51 -8.39
C PHE A 277 1.49 -34.44 -8.85
N THR A 278 1.87 -33.54 -7.94
CA THR A 278 2.97 -32.60 -8.17
C THR A 278 4.22 -33.05 -7.45
N ARG A 279 5.37 -32.93 -8.11
CA ARG A 279 6.72 -33.07 -7.53
C ARG A 279 7.31 -31.70 -7.17
N GLY A 280 6.53 -30.62 -7.35
CA GLY A 280 6.85 -29.30 -6.83
C GLY A 280 6.78 -29.26 -5.30
N GLU A 281 7.36 -28.20 -4.74
CA GLU A 281 7.26 -27.95 -3.30
C GLU A 281 5.85 -27.46 -2.95
N CYS A 282 5.22 -28.15 -2.01
CA CYS A 282 3.87 -27.90 -1.54
C CYS A 282 3.89 -27.42 -0.09
N GLN A 283 2.89 -26.62 0.26
CA GLN A 283 2.70 -26.10 1.60
C GLN A 283 1.21 -25.97 1.92
N ALA A 284 0.81 -26.33 3.13
CA ALA A 284 -0.54 -26.17 3.64
C ALA A 284 -0.56 -26.14 5.18
N GLU A 285 -1.64 -25.60 5.73
CA GLU A 285 -1.91 -25.58 7.17
C GLU A 285 -2.80 -26.75 7.57
N THR A 286 -2.50 -27.37 8.71
CA THR A 286 -3.38 -28.37 9.32
C THR A 286 -4.63 -27.72 9.89
N HIS A 287 -5.70 -28.52 9.97
CA HIS A 287 -6.85 -28.18 10.79
C HIS A 287 -6.42 -28.05 12.26
N GLY A 288 -7.25 -27.42 13.10
CA GLY A 288 -6.97 -27.27 14.53
C GLY A 288 -6.97 -28.64 15.22
N ILE A 289 -5.79 -29.13 15.58
CA ILE A 289 -5.60 -30.44 16.20
C ILE A 289 -5.70 -30.28 17.70
N ARG A 290 -6.66 -30.96 18.32
CA ARG A 290 -6.87 -30.89 19.78
C ARG A 290 -6.09 -32.00 20.47
N VAL A 291 -5.21 -31.59 21.39
CA VAL A 291 -4.30 -32.46 22.13
C VAL A 291 -4.23 -31.99 23.59
N PHE A 292 -3.97 -32.92 24.49
CA PHE A 292 -3.74 -32.60 25.91
C PHE A 292 -2.25 -32.48 26.19
N THR A 293 -1.87 -31.50 26.99
CA THR A 293 -0.51 -31.38 27.56
C THR A 293 -0.30 -32.39 28.69
N ASN A 294 0.95 -32.53 29.16
CA ASN A 294 1.29 -33.27 30.38
C ASN A 294 0.42 -32.85 31.59
N ASP A 295 0.09 -31.56 31.68
CA ASP A 295 -0.69 -30.97 32.77
C ASP A 295 -2.22 -31.08 32.54
N GLN A 296 -2.65 -31.95 31.62
CA GLN A 296 -4.05 -32.17 31.22
C GLN A 296 -4.80 -30.92 30.71
N VAL A 297 -4.08 -29.93 30.16
CA VAL A 297 -4.70 -28.76 29.50
C VAL A 297 -4.96 -29.08 28.03
N GLU A 298 -6.20 -28.89 27.57
CA GLU A 298 -6.56 -29.05 26.15
C GLU A 298 -6.01 -27.87 25.32
N VAL A 299 -5.32 -28.18 24.23
CA VAL A 299 -4.76 -27.21 23.30
C VAL A 299 -5.15 -27.58 21.87
N GLU A 300 -5.73 -26.64 21.15
CA GLU A 300 -5.87 -26.68 19.70
C GLU A 300 -4.61 -26.09 19.06
N VAL A 301 -3.85 -26.93 18.35
CA VAL A 301 -2.61 -26.54 17.66
C VAL A 301 -2.83 -26.61 16.15
N LYS A 302 -2.39 -25.57 15.43
CA LYS A 302 -2.31 -25.57 13.96
C LYS A 302 -0.86 -25.58 13.52
N LEU A 303 -0.52 -26.50 12.63
CA LEU A 303 0.80 -26.65 12.07
C LEU A 303 0.81 -26.21 10.61
N TYR A 304 1.92 -25.63 10.18
CA TYR A 304 2.25 -25.38 8.80
C TYR A 304 3.24 -26.44 8.35
N LEU A 305 2.90 -27.16 7.29
CA LEU A 305 3.72 -28.22 6.73
C LEU A 305 4.22 -27.78 5.35
N LYS A 306 5.49 -28.05 5.07
CA LYS A 306 6.11 -27.83 3.76
C LYS A 306 6.77 -29.14 3.32
N TRP A 307 6.42 -29.65 2.13
CA TRP A 307 6.86 -30.97 1.67
C TRP A 307 7.06 -31.06 0.16
N VAL A 308 7.75 -32.10 -0.28
CA VAL A 308 7.97 -32.45 -1.70
C VAL A 308 7.66 -33.93 -1.89
N LEU A 309 6.86 -34.29 -2.90
CA LEU A 309 6.64 -35.70 -3.25
C LEU A 309 7.78 -36.19 -4.16
N LYS A 310 8.69 -37.02 -3.62
CA LYS A 310 9.84 -37.56 -4.36
C LYS A 310 9.49 -38.79 -5.19
N THR A 311 8.65 -39.68 -4.66
CA THR A 311 8.28 -40.96 -5.28
C THR A 311 6.75 -41.11 -5.33
N PRO A 312 6.09 -40.56 -6.38
CA PRO A 312 4.63 -40.53 -6.48
C PRO A 312 3.96 -41.92 -6.52
N LEU A 313 4.63 -42.92 -7.08
CA LEU A 313 4.15 -44.31 -7.12
C LEU A 313 3.94 -44.92 -5.72
N SER A 314 4.76 -44.55 -4.72
CA SER A 314 4.60 -45.04 -3.34
C SER A 314 3.28 -44.58 -2.74
N LEU A 315 2.91 -43.31 -2.96
CA LEU A 315 1.63 -42.76 -2.51
C LEU A 315 0.46 -43.35 -3.31
N ALA A 316 0.61 -43.53 -4.63
CA ALA A 316 -0.44 -44.06 -5.50
C ALA A 316 -0.86 -45.50 -5.20
N ASN A 317 0.03 -46.29 -4.58
CA ASN A 317 -0.25 -47.63 -4.06
C ASN A 317 -1.04 -47.62 -2.73
N THR A 318 -1.29 -46.44 -2.15
CA THR A 318 -2.13 -46.28 -0.94
C THR A 318 -3.52 -45.75 -1.29
N ASN A 319 -4.41 -45.71 -0.30
CA ASN A 319 -5.76 -45.14 -0.45
C ASN A 319 -5.81 -43.62 -0.27
N TYR A 320 -4.68 -42.93 -0.06
CA TYR A 320 -4.66 -41.47 0.12
C TYR A 320 -4.76 -40.73 -1.22
N ALA A 321 -5.69 -39.77 -1.30
CA ALA A 321 -5.91 -38.98 -2.51
C ALA A 321 -4.87 -37.86 -2.70
N THR A 322 -4.39 -37.26 -1.62
CA THR A 322 -3.35 -36.23 -1.64
C THR A 322 -2.18 -36.56 -0.69
N PRO A 323 -0.97 -36.04 -0.94
CA PRO A 323 0.16 -36.20 0.00
C PRO A 323 -0.13 -35.56 1.37
N PHE A 324 -0.94 -34.50 1.41
CA PHE A 324 -1.29 -33.80 2.63
C PHE A 324 -2.19 -34.64 3.54
N ASP A 325 -3.16 -35.38 2.98
CA ASP A 325 -4.02 -36.27 3.78
C ASP A 325 -3.17 -37.33 4.52
N ALA A 326 -2.22 -37.94 3.80
CA ALA A 326 -1.28 -38.92 4.36
C ALA A 326 -0.39 -38.31 5.47
N LEU A 327 0.07 -37.07 5.32
CA LEU A 327 0.83 -36.37 6.36
C LEU A 327 -0.05 -36.01 7.56
N ASN A 328 -1.24 -35.45 7.33
CA ASN A 328 -2.15 -34.98 8.37
C ASN A 328 -2.54 -36.10 9.34
N ASP A 329 -2.78 -37.31 8.84
CA ASP A 329 -3.13 -38.47 9.68
C ASP A 329 -1.94 -38.92 10.56
N GLN A 330 -0.70 -38.83 10.07
CA GLN A 330 0.50 -39.10 10.88
C GLN A 330 0.76 -38.00 11.92
N VAL A 331 0.53 -36.74 11.54
CA VAL A 331 0.69 -35.57 12.41
C VAL A 331 -0.18 -35.69 13.67
N GLN A 332 -1.42 -36.18 13.55
CA GLN A 332 -2.31 -36.39 14.71
C GLN A 332 -1.62 -37.26 15.79
N SER A 333 -1.12 -38.44 15.40
CA SER A 333 -0.50 -39.38 16.33
C SER A 333 0.82 -38.87 16.91
N ILE A 334 1.65 -38.21 16.09
CA ILE A 334 2.95 -37.67 16.52
C ILE A 334 2.76 -36.49 17.46
N LEU A 335 1.83 -35.58 17.15
CA LEU A 335 1.56 -34.41 17.97
C LEU A 335 1.03 -34.82 19.35
N VAL A 336 0.11 -35.79 19.44
CA VAL A 336 -0.35 -36.33 20.74
C VAL A 336 0.82 -36.88 21.56
N ASN A 337 1.71 -37.67 20.95
CA ASN A 337 2.89 -38.22 21.62
C ASN A 337 3.80 -37.11 22.17
N VAL A 338 4.20 -36.13 21.33
CA VAL A 338 5.12 -35.07 21.74
C VAL A 338 4.49 -34.12 22.76
N MET A 339 3.21 -33.77 22.61
CA MET A 339 2.51 -32.84 23.51
C MET A 339 2.23 -33.44 24.89
N SER A 340 2.07 -34.76 24.99
CA SER A 340 1.93 -35.46 26.27
C SER A 340 3.14 -35.29 27.21
N HIS A 341 4.31 -34.90 26.68
CA HIS A 341 5.54 -34.67 27.43
C HIS A 341 5.81 -33.19 27.78
N LEU A 342 4.95 -32.27 27.36
CA LEU A 342 5.19 -30.82 27.46
C LEU A 342 4.26 -30.18 28.49
N ALA A 343 4.82 -29.31 29.33
CA ALA A 343 4.08 -28.60 30.39
C ALA A 343 3.54 -27.24 29.89
N TYR A 344 2.35 -26.87 30.34
CA TYR A 344 1.65 -25.64 29.94
C TYR A 344 2.49 -24.37 30.20
N ALA A 345 3.18 -24.31 31.34
CA ALA A 345 3.99 -23.15 31.71
C ALA A 345 5.13 -22.85 30.70
N GLN A 346 5.66 -23.88 30.04
CA GLN A 346 6.68 -23.74 28.99
C GLN A 346 6.07 -23.18 27.69
N MET A 347 4.80 -23.48 27.42
CA MET A 347 4.09 -23.01 26.22
C MET A 347 3.68 -21.53 26.27
N VAL A 348 3.44 -20.96 27.46
CA VAL A 348 2.91 -19.59 27.58
C VAL A 348 4.02 -18.53 27.55
N ARG A 349 5.15 -18.76 28.23
CA ARG A 349 6.23 -17.75 28.42
C ARG A 349 6.78 -17.16 27.11
N GLN A 350 6.79 -17.95 26.04
CA GLN A 350 7.30 -17.50 24.73
C GLN A 350 6.32 -16.59 23.95
N ARG A 351 5.06 -16.40 24.38
CA ARG A 351 4.08 -15.61 23.62
C ARG A 351 4.34 -14.10 23.65
N THR A 352 5.13 -13.62 24.63
CA THR A 352 5.34 -12.19 24.92
C THR A 352 6.74 -11.66 24.54
N LEU A 353 7.68 -12.52 24.14
CA LEU A 353 9.07 -12.14 23.86
C LEU A 353 9.34 -11.80 22.37
N SER A 354 8.36 -11.91 21.49
CA SER A 354 8.53 -11.75 20.03
C SER A 354 8.32 -10.31 19.51
N THR A 355 8.46 -9.27 20.35
CA THR A 355 8.13 -7.87 19.98
C THR A 355 9.24 -6.86 20.26
N GLU A 356 10.45 -7.29 20.65
CA GLU A 356 11.64 -6.43 20.70
C GLU A 356 12.83 -7.06 19.97
N PRO A 357 13.55 -6.33 19.09
CA PRO A 357 14.82 -6.77 18.56
C PRO A 357 15.94 -6.51 19.59
N GLN A 358 16.12 -7.43 20.55
CA GLN A 358 17.22 -7.32 21.49
C GLN A 358 18.56 -7.68 20.84
N SER A 359 19.59 -6.91 21.19
CA SER A 359 20.96 -7.10 20.74
C SER A 359 21.53 -8.45 21.20
N ALA A 360 22.23 -9.14 20.31
CA ALA A 360 22.81 -10.44 20.57
C ALA A 360 23.94 -10.40 21.63
N SER A 361 23.59 -10.57 22.91
CA SER A 361 24.55 -10.84 23.98
C SER A 361 23.95 -11.46 25.26
N ASP A 362 23.09 -12.47 25.14
CA ASP A 362 23.22 -13.64 26.02
C ASP A 362 22.56 -14.88 25.41
N GLY A 363 23.27 -16.01 25.44
CA GLY A 363 22.87 -17.24 24.77
C GLY A 363 22.43 -18.30 25.77
N GLY A 364 21.12 -18.60 25.80
CA GLY A 364 20.63 -19.88 26.29
C GLY A 364 19.66 -19.84 27.48
N LYS A 365 18.37 -19.99 27.17
CA LYS A 365 17.45 -21.01 27.74
C LYS A 365 16.01 -20.89 27.23
N ASP A 366 15.59 -19.70 26.79
CA ASP A 366 14.16 -19.41 26.58
C ASP A 366 13.62 -19.61 25.15
N GLU A 367 14.44 -19.87 24.13
CA GLU A 367 13.96 -20.30 22.79
C GLU A 367 13.70 -21.82 22.69
N ALA A 368 14.21 -22.61 23.64
CA ALA A 368 14.35 -24.07 23.54
C ALA A 368 13.04 -24.86 23.34
N PHE A 369 11.86 -24.31 23.70
CA PHE A 369 10.59 -25.03 23.62
C PHE A 369 10.10 -25.25 22.18
N LEU A 370 9.96 -24.17 21.40
CA LEU A 370 9.50 -24.27 20.01
C LEU A 370 10.51 -25.03 19.15
N ASP A 371 11.81 -24.88 19.42
CA ASP A 371 12.85 -25.61 18.71
C ASP A 371 12.83 -27.11 19.05
N ALA A 372 12.63 -27.50 20.31
CA ALA A 372 12.47 -28.90 20.69
C ALA A 372 11.18 -29.54 20.16
N LEU A 373 10.04 -28.82 20.20
CA LEU A 373 8.77 -29.28 19.61
C LEU A 373 8.91 -29.43 18.09
N ARG A 374 9.52 -28.45 17.42
CA ARG A 374 9.77 -28.48 15.97
C ARG A 374 10.68 -29.64 15.61
N THR A 375 11.86 -29.75 16.22
CA THR A 375 12.83 -30.81 15.92
C THR A 375 12.24 -32.20 16.15
N ARG A 376 11.63 -32.47 17.32
CA ARG A 376 11.08 -33.80 17.61
C ARG A 376 9.91 -34.18 16.71
N CYS A 377 8.98 -33.26 16.44
CA CYS A 377 7.89 -33.51 15.49
C CYS A 377 8.40 -33.64 14.05
N MET A 378 9.42 -32.86 13.66
CA MET A 378 10.03 -32.90 12.33
C MET A 378 10.72 -34.25 12.08
N ASP A 379 11.49 -34.76 13.05
CA ASP A 379 12.20 -36.03 12.93
C ASP A 379 11.23 -37.21 12.82
N ASP A 380 10.28 -37.33 13.76
CA ASP A 380 9.27 -38.39 13.77
C ASP A 380 8.41 -38.36 12.48
N LEU A 381 7.96 -37.17 12.06
CA LEU A 381 7.15 -37.02 10.85
C LEU A 381 7.97 -37.23 9.56
N SER A 382 9.24 -36.86 9.53
CA SER A 382 10.15 -37.12 8.41
C SER A 382 10.39 -38.61 8.20
N VAL A 383 10.46 -39.41 9.28
CA VAL A 383 10.53 -40.87 9.19
C VAL A 383 9.23 -41.45 8.63
N ALA A 384 8.06 -41.03 9.15
CA ALA A 384 6.77 -41.49 8.66
C ALA A 384 6.49 -41.09 7.19
N ALA A 385 6.81 -39.85 6.81
CA ALA A 385 6.61 -39.32 5.47
C ALA A 385 7.38 -40.09 4.38
N LYS A 386 8.60 -40.55 4.69
CA LYS A 386 9.43 -41.34 3.75
C LYS A 386 8.75 -42.63 3.31
N GLY A 387 7.95 -43.27 4.17
CA GLY A 387 7.17 -44.46 3.81
C GLY A 387 6.19 -44.23 2.65
N TYR A 388 5.66 -43.02 2.53
CA TYR A 388 4.76 -42.60 1.46
C TYR A 388 5.48 -41.97 0.26
N GLY A 389 6.82 -41.95 0.24
CA GLY A 389 7.62 -41.26 -0.78
C GLY A 389 7.63 -39.73 -0.67
N ILE A 390 7.22 -39.20 0.50
CA ILE A 390 7.15 -37.76 0.80
C ILE A 390 8.41 -37.32 1.56
N GLU A 391 9.00 -36.21 1.14
CA GLU A 391 10.09 -35.54 1.83
C GLU A 391 9.55 -34.28 2.52
N LEU A 392 9.50 -34.29 3.85
CA LEU A 392 9.18 -33.12 4.64
C LEU A 392 10.36 -32.13 4.59
N ARG A 393 10.08 -30.88 4.26
CA ARG A 393 11.06 -29.78 4.12
C ARG A 393 11.07 -28.87 5.34
N ASP A 394 9.89 -28.54 5.84
CA ASP A 394 9.74 -27.70 7.02
C ASP A 394 8.42 -28.00 7.76
N LEU A 395 8.43 -27.72 9.06
CA LEU A 395 7.29 -27.77 9.96
C LEU A 395 7.36 -26.56 10.88
N ALA A 396 6.26 -25.81 10.99
CA ALA A 396 6.16 -24.67 11.91
C ALA A 396 4.80 -24.69 12.66
N VAL A 397 4.73 -24.03 13.81
CA VAL A 397 3.47 -23.87 14.57
C VAL A 397 2.86 -22.52 14.19
N VAL A 398 1.66 -22.53 13.59
CA VAL A 398 0.96 -21.32 13.12
C VAL A 398 0.19 -20.65 14.25
N ASP A 399 -0.61 -21.44 14.96
CA ASP A 399 -1.49 -20.97 16.03
C ASP A 399 -1.56 -22.03 17.12
N ARG A 400 -1.70 -21.58 18.37
CA ARG A 400 -1.96 -22.44 19.53
C ARG A 400 -3.01 -21.77 20.42
N ARG A 401 -4.15 -22.43 20.59
CA ARG A 401 -5.29 -21.96 21.36
C ARG A 401 -5.53 -22.92 22.51
N PHE A 402 -5.41 -22.42 23.72
CA PHE A 402 -5.74 -23.18 24.92
C PHE A 402 -7.27 -23.16 25.09
N LEU A 403 -7.88 -24.33 25.26
CA LEU A 403 -9.32 -24.49 25.41
C LEU A 403 -9.68 -24.62 26.90
N GLY A 404 -10.83 -24.05 27.28
CA GLY A 404 -11.38 -24.14 28.64
C GLY A 404 -11.11 -22.93 29.56
N SER A 405 -11.88 -22.87 30.66
CA SER A 405 -11.86 -21.76 31.63
C SER A 405 -10.56 -21.64 32.43
N VAL A 406 -9.81 -22.75 32.56
CA VAL A 406 -8.51 -22.79 33.23
C VAL A 406 -7.49 -21.90 32.51
N ALA A 407 -7.49 -21.91 31.16
CA ALA A 407 -6.59 -21.08 30.36
C ALA A 407 -6.83 -19.58 30.60
N ALA A 408 -8.09 -19.14 30.58
CA ALA A 408 -8.45 -17.73 30.83
C ALA A 408 -8.12 -17.27 32.26
N ASN A 409 -8.27 -18.16 33.24
CA ASN A 409 -7.89 -17.87 34.63
C ASN A 409 -6.37 -17.75 34.80
N ILE A 410 -5.59 -18.62 34.15
CA ILE A 410 -4.12 -18.55 34.23
C ILE A 410 -3.58 -17.37 33.42
N GLU A 411 -4.14 -17.07 32.24
CA GLU A 411 -3.81 -15.88 31.44
C GLU A 411 -4.01 -14.60 32.26
N LYS A 412 -5.15 -14.49 32.97
CA LYS A 412 -5.44 -13.39 33.91
C LYS A 412 -4.48 -13.32 35.09
N LEU A 413 -3.99 -14.45 35.60
CA LEU A 413 -2.96 -14.48 36.64
C LEU A 413 -1.59 -14.04 36.10
N THR A 414 -1.22 -14.47 34.89
CA THR A 414 0.04 -14.03 34.24
C THR A 414 0.02 -12.55 33.88
N LEU A 415 -1.10 -12.02 33.38
CA LEU A 415 -1.26 -10.58 33.11
C LEU A 415 -1.10 -9.76 34.38
N ARG A 416 -1.75 -10.16 35.49
CA ARG A 416 -1.56 -9.50 36.80
C ARG A 416 -0.12 -9.57 37.30
N ALA A 417 0.57 -10.69 37.11
CA ALA A 417 1.98 -10.80 37.49
C ALA A 417 2.88 -9.87 36.65
N MET A 418 2.57 -9.69 35.35
CA MET A 418 3.27 -8.73 34.48
C MET A 418 2.94 -7.27 34.84
N GLU A 419 1.68 -6.94 35.13
CA GLU A 419 1.26 -5.63 35.63
C GLU A 419 2.04 -5.26 36.91
N ILE A 420 2.09 -6.16 37.90
CA ILE A 420 2.85 -5.98 39.14
C ILE A 420 4.36 -5.77 38.85
N GLN A 421 4.93 -6.51 37.89
CA GLN A 421 6.34 -6.34 37.51
C GLN A 421 6.59 -4.97 36.86
N VAL A 422 5.72 -4.53 35.94
CA VAL A 422 5.80 -3.21 35.28
C VAL A 422 5.63 -2.09 36.31
N ASP A 423 4.65 -2.19 37.20
CA ASP A 423 4.43 -1.21 38.27
C ASP A 423 5.62 -1.14 39.23
N SER A 424 6.21 -2.28 39.61
CA SER A 424 7.42 -2.29 40.46
C SER A 424 8.60 -1.57 39.80
N THR A 425 8.83 -1.79 38.49
CA THR A 425 9.93 -1.13 37.76
C THR A 425 9.66 0.36 37.50
N ASN A 426 8.40 0.76 37.35
CA ASN A 426 8.00 2.16 37.29
C ASN A 426 8.24 2.88 38.63
N VAL A 427 7.84 2.27 39.76
CA VAL A 427 8.09 2.79 41.11
C VAL A 427 9.59 2.90 41.40
N GLU A 428 10.39 1.90 41.03
CA GLU A 428 11.85 1.92 41.12
C GLU A 428 12.44 3.13 40.36
N ARG A 429 11.97 3.36 39.12
CA ARG A 429 12.39 4.48 38.27
C ARG A 429 11.99 5.84 38.86
N GLU A 430 10.79 5.97 39.42
CA GLU A 430 10.33 7.20 40.08
C GLU A 430 11.13 7.51 41.35
N ASN A 431 11.46 6.48 42.14
CA ASN A 431 12.34 6.61 43.30
C ASN A 431 13.74 7.07 42.89
N GLN A 432 14.36 6.46 41.87
CA GLN A 432 15.68 6.87 41.37
C GLN A 432 15.68 8.32 40.84
N ASN A 433 14.64 8.73 40.11
CA ASN A 433 14.49 10.11 39.65
C ASN A 433 14.33 11.10 40.82
N THR A 434 13.59 10.72 41.86
CA THR A 434 13.41 11.52 43.08
C THR A 434 14.72 11.68 43.86
N VAL A 435 15.53 10.61 43.98
CA VAL A 435 16.87 10.67 44.59
C VAL A 435 17.79 11.59 43.78
N ARG A 436 17.85 11.44 42.45
CA ARG A 436 18.63 12.35 41.57
C ARG A 436 18.21 13.81 41.72
N ARG A 437 16.91 14.10 41.81
CA ARG A 437 16.40 15.47 42.00
C ARG A 437 16.83 16.06 43.35
N LYS A 438 16.82 15.27 44.43
CA LYS A 438 17.32 15.70 45.75
C LYS A 438 18.84 15.93 45.75
N MET A 439 19.62 15.07 45.08
CA MET A 439 21.06 15.28 44.91
C MET A 439 21.37 16.57 44.14
N GLY A 440 20.70 16.82 43.01
CA GLY A 440 20.90 18.04 42.22
C GLY A 440 20.58 19.34 42.99
N LEU A 441 19.56 19.32 43.86
CA LEU A 441 19.26 20.44 44.76
C LEU A 441 20.35 20.65 45.83
N LEU A 442 20.89 19.56 46.38
CA LEU A 442 21.94 19.60 47.39
C LEU A 442 23.27 20.09 46.80
N ASP A 443 23.61 19.70 45.58
CA ASP A 443 24.82 20.18 44.90
C ASP A 443 24.67 21.64 44.45
N ALA A 444 23.48 22.07 43.98
CA ALA A 444 23.20 23.49 43.74
C ALA A 444 23.34 24.34 45.01
N ALA A 445 22.89 23.84 46.17
CA ALA A 445 23.05 24.51 47.46
C ALA A 445 24.54 24.62 47.87
N LYS A 446 25.35 23.56 47.67
CA LYS A 446 26.81 23.61 47.89
C LYS A 446 27.49 24.66 47.00
N VAL A 447 27.17 24.68 45.71
CA VAL A 447 27.75 25.64 44.75
C VAL A 447 27.40 27.08 45.13
N ASN A 448 26.17 27.34 45.57
CA ASN A 448 25.77 28.67 46.05
C ASN A 448 26.49 29.07 47.35
N ALA A 449 26.66 28.14 48.30
CA ALA A 449 27.41 28.40 49.54
C ALA A 449 28.90 28.68 49.28
N GLU A 450 29.52 27.94 48.35
CA GLU A 450 30.92 28.16 47.98
C GLU A 450 31.10 29.46 47.18
N ARG A 451 30.14 29.80 46.31
CA ARG A 451 30.09 31.11 45.64
C ARG A 451 30.03 32.26 46.65
N GLN A 452 29.17 32.16 47.67
CA GLN A 452 29.09 33.18 48.73
C GLN A 452 30.40 33.31 49.52
N ARG A 453 31.11 32.21 49.76
CA ARG A 453 32.45 32.23 50.38
C ARG A 453 33.47 32.95 49.50
N ILE A 454 33.49 32.67 48.21
CA ILE A 454 34.40 33.33 47.25
C ILE A 454 34.09 34.83 47.15
N GLU A 455 32.82 35.21 47.06
CA GLU A 455 32.39 36.61 47.03
C GLU A 455 32.77 37.35 48.34
N ALA A 456 32.58 36.72 49.50
CA ALA A 456 33.00 37.27 50.80
C ALA A 456 34.53 37.39 50.93
N ALA A 457 35.29 36.39 50.45
CA ALA A 457 36.75 36.42 50.45
C ALA A 457 37.30 37.51 49.52
N ALA A 458 36.72 37.68 48.33
CA ALA A 458 37.07 38.73 47.39
C ALA A 458 36.80 40.13 47.96
N ALA A 459 35.65 40.32 48.65
CA ALA A 459 35.34 41.57 49.34
C ALA A 459 36.33 41.89 50.47
N ALA A 460 36.71 40.88 51.27
CA ALA A 460 37.73 41.04 52.31
C ALA A 460 39.10 41.39 51.73
N GLN A 461 39.51 40.73 50.64
CA GLN A 461 40.76 41.03 49.91
C GLN A 461 40.76 42.48 49.39
N GLN A 462 39.64 42.95 48.83
CA GLN A 462 39.52 44.31 48.31
C GLN A 462 39.70 45.38 49.40
N VAL A 463 39.15 45.16 50.60
CA VAL A 463 39.34 46.07 51.74
C VAL A 463 40.81 46.09 52.21
N ILE A 464 41.48 44.93 52.22
CA ILE A 464 42.91 44.84 52.57
C ILE A 464 43.77 45.60 51.56
N GLU A 465 43.54 45.43 50.26
CA GLU A 465 44.32 46.14 49.22
C GLU A 465 44.01 47.64 49.19
N GLN A 466 42.77 48.07 49.47
CA GLN A 466 42.46 49.50 49.66
C GLN A 466 43.18 50.09 50.87
N ALA A 467 43.15 49.42 52.02
CA ALA A 467 43.87 49.87 53.22
C ALA A 467 45.39 49.91 53.00
N ARG A 468 45.93 48.96 52.23
CA ARG A 468 47.34 48.94 51.82
C ARG A 468 47.69 50.10 50.89
N GLY A 469 46.86 50.34 49.87
CA GLY A 469 47.02 51.48 48.95
C GLY A 469 46.98 52.82 49.67
N GLU A 470 46.07 53.01 50.64
CA GLU A 470 46.06 54.20 51.50
C GLU A 470 47.33 54.33 52.36
N ALA A 471 47.82 53.22 52.92
CA ALA A 471 49.03 53.24 53.75
C ALA A 471 50.28 53.58 52.93
N GLU A 472 50.42 53.00 51.73
CA GLU A 472 51.52 53.29 50.80
C GLU A 472 51.43 54.73 50.28
N ALA A 473 50.23 55.23 49.93
CA ALA A 473 50.02 56.63 49.53
C ALA A 473 50.37 57.63 50.66
N ARG A 474 49.98 57.34 51.91
CA ARG A 474 50.38 58.16 53.07
C ARG A 474 51.90 58.13 53.30
N ARG A 475 52.56 56.98 53.07
CA ARG A 475 54.02 56.86 53.19
C ARG A 475 54.73 57.71 52.12
N MET A 476 54.31 57.61 50.86
CA MET A 476 54.88 58.42 49.77
C MET A 476 54.65 59.93 49.98
N ALA A 477 53.48 60.33 50.49
CA ALA A 477 53.20 61.72 50.81
C ALA A 477 54.13 62.24 51.93
N ALA A 478 54.34 61.45 53.00
CA ALA A 478 55.24 61.82 54.09
C ALA A 478 56.72 61.82 53.67
N GLU A 479 57.15 60.91 52.79
CA GLU A 479 58.49 60.91 52.19
C GLU A 479 58.70 62.16 51.33
N ALA A 480 57.72 62.51 50.47
CA ALA A 480 57.77 63.71 49.63
C ALA A 480 57.74 65.02 50.45
N GLU A 481 56.97 65.08 51.53
CA GLU A 481 56.94 66.23 52.45
C GLU A 481 58.29 66.37 53.19
N ALA A 482 58.87 65.26 53.66
CA ALA A 482 60.18 65.27 54.30
C ALA A 482 61.31 65.72 53.35
N ASP A 483 61.29 65.30 52.09
CA ASP A 483 62.26 65.73 51.09
C ASP A 483 62.03 67.18 50.62
N ALA A 484 60.79 67.65 50.56
CA ALA A 484 60.48 69.07 50.35
C ALA A 484 61.02 69.95 51.50
N ILE A 485 60.82 69.52 52.76
CA ILE A 485 61.38 70.20 53.94
C ILE A 485 62.91 70.22 53.90
N ARG A 486 63.56 69.11 53.52
CA ARG A 486 65.03 69.06 53.33
C ARG A 486 65.51 70.01 52.25
N LEU A 487 64.79 70.11 51.12
CA LEU A 487 65.13 71.02 50.03
C LEU A 487 65.02 72.48 50.46
N VAL A 488 63.94 72.85 51.15
CA VAL A 488 63.74 74.20 51.70
C VAL A 488 64.82 74.52 52.74
N ALA A 489 65.07 73.62 53.70
CA ALA A 489 66.11 73.82 54.72
C ALA A 489 67.51 73.97 54.12
N LYS A 490 67.84 73.24 53.04
CA LYS A 490 69.10 73.40 52.31
C LYS A 490 69.18 74.76 51.60
N ALA A 491 68.11 75.18 50.93
CA ALA A 491 68.04 76.48 50.28
C ALA A 491 68.12 77.65 51.28
N GLU A 492 67.51 77.51 52.46
CA GLU A 492 67.63 78.49 53.56
C GLU A 492 69.04 78.53 54.14
N ALA A 493 69.71 77.37 54.30
CA ALA A 493 71.09 77.30 54.75
C ALA A 493 72.06 77.97 53.74
N GLU A 494 71.92 77.67 52.44
CA GLU A 494 72.70 78.32 51.37
C GLU A 494 72.44 79.83 51.31
N ALA A 495 71.18 80.27 51.48
CA ALA A 495 70.82 81.69 51.53
C ALA A 495 71.35 82.40 52.80
N ALA A 496 71.41 81.71 53.94
CA ALA A 496 72.00 82.23 55.17
C ALA A 496 73.52 82.35 55.04
N GLU A 497 74.19 81.37 54.43
CA GLU A 497 75.63 81.42 54.18
C GLU A 497 76.01 82.55 53.21
N ALA A 498 75.28 82.71 52.09
CA ALA A 498 75.49 83.81 51.15
C ALA A 498 75.27 85.20 51.80
N ARG A 499 74.28 85.32 52.69
CA ARG A 499 74.08 86.54 53.51
C ARG A 499 75.27 86.76 54.44
N ALA A 500 75.70 85.76 55.19
CA ALA A 500 76.81 85.86 56.13
C ALA A 500 78.14 86.25 55.44
N GLN A 501 78.41 85.70 54.24
CA GLN A 501 79.57 86.08 53.42
C GLN A 501 79.50 87.53 52.94
N THR A 502 78.31 88.01 52.55
CA THR A 502 78.10 89.42 52.15
C THR A 502 78.29 90.37 53.34
N ASP A 503 77.72 90.02 54.48
CA ASP A 503 77.80 90.75 55.75
C ASP A 503 79.24 90.84 56.29
N ALA A 504 80.05 89.79 56.10
CA ALA A 504 81.47 89.79 56.47
C ALA A 504 82.33 90.76 55.64
N GLY A 505 81.83 91.24 54.49
CA GLY A 505 82.52 92.20 53.63
C GLY A 505 82.33 93.68 54.02
N ILE A 506 81.45 94.00 54.97
CA ILE A 506 81.06 95.38 55.29
C ILE A 506 82.14 96.10 56.09
N ARG A 507 82.79 97.11 55.48
CA ARG A 507 83.87 97.90 56.09
C ARG A 507 83.44 99.28 56.62
N ASP A 508 82.25 99.76 56.29
CA ASP A 508 81.73 101.05 56.75
C ASP A 508 81.18 100.96 58.18
N GLN A 509 81.62 101.87 59.05
CA GLN A 509 81.26 101.94 60.46
C GLN A 509 79.77 102.26 60.69
N HIS A 510 79.13 103.01 59.79
CA HIS A 510 77.69 103.29 59.84
C HIS A 510 76.86 102.07 59.41
N ALA A 511 77.33 101.33 58.41
CA ALA A 511 76.67 100.09 57.97
C ALA A 511 76.77 98.99 59.04
N ARG A 512 77.88 98.92 59.79
CA ARG A 512 78.08 97.94 60.87
C ARG A 512 77.14 98.13 62.07
N THR A 513 76.76 99.37 62.39
CA THR A 513 75.73 99.64 63.42
C THR A 513 74.33 99.26 62.93
N ALA A 514 74.01 99.52 61.67
CA ALA A 514 72.76 99.06 61.05
C ALA A 514 72.68 97.52 60.99
N GLN A 515 73.79 96.83 60.73
CA GLN A 515 73.89 95.37 60.76
C GLN A 515 73.59 94.81 62.15
N LEU A 516 74.22 95.34 63.20
CA LEU A 516 73.97 94.89 64.58
C LEU A 516 72.50 95.13 64.98
N ALA A 517 71.93 96.29 64.64
CA ALA A 517 70.51 96.56 64.87
C ALA A 517 69.60 95.59 64.11
N ARG A 518 69.94 95.21 62.88
CA ARG A 518 69.21 94.19 62.11
C ARG A 518 69.30 92.80 62.72
N ILE A 519 70.48 92.37 63.17
CA ILE A 519 70.65 91.10 63.91
C ILE A 519 69.80 91.11 65.21
N GLN A 520 69.71 92.26 65.87
CA GLN A 520 68.88 92.44 67.06
C GLN A 520 67.36 92.39 66.74
N ILE A 521 66.94 92.96 65.61
CA ILE A 521 65.56 92.87 65.11
C ILE A 521 65.22 91.43 64.69
N ASP A 522 66.10 90.77 63.94
CA ASP A 522 65.87 89.39 63.47
C ASP A 522 65.88 88.38 64.64
N SER A 523 66.68 88.58 65.68
CA SER A 523 66.61 87.78 66.92
C SER A 523 65.35 88.06 67.75
N VAL A 524 64.93 89.32 67.92
CA VAL A 524 63.64 89.66 68.55
C VAL A 524 62.46 89.10 67.74
N LYS A 525 62.58 89.02 66.41
CA LYS A 525 61.55 88.45 65.52
C LYS A 525 61.50 86.92 65.57
N ALA A 526 62.63 86.26 65.72
CA ALA A 526 62.72 84.80 65.83
C ALA A 526 62.26 84.28 67.20
N TYR A 527 62.57 84.99 68.29
CA TYR A 527 62.32 84.54 69.66
C TYR A 527 61.20 85.30 70.40
N GLY A 528 60.66 86.38 69.83
CA GLY A 528 59.54 87.16 70.38
C GLY A 528 59.95 88.33 71.28
N THR A 529 59.08 89.35 71.36
CA THR A 529 59.35 90.66 72.00
C THR A 529 59.55 90.64 73.51
N ASN A 530 59.17 89.56 74.21
CA ASN A 530 59.36 89.42 75.66
C ASN A 530 60.53 88.51 76.04
N THR A 531 61.33 88.04 75.08
CA THR A 531 62.40 87.08 75.34
C THR A 531 63.69 87.77 75.73
N VAL A 532 64.05 87.64 77.01
CA VAL A 532 65.33 88.13 77.55
C VAL A 532 66.44 87.15 77.18
N PHE A 533 67.36 87.57 76.32
CA PHE A 533 68.56 86.79 76.00
C PHE A 533 69.56 86.87 77.17
N VAL A 534 69.52 85.87 78.05
CA VAL A 534 70.45 85.74 79.17
C VAL A 534 71.81 85.26 78.64
N PRO A 535 72.95 85.93 78.95
CA PRO A 535 74.27 85.42 78.63
C PRO A 535 74.55 84.11 79.40
N PRO A 536 75.30 83.15 78.85
CA PRO A 536 75.37 81.80 79.40
C PRO A 536 76.04 81.72 80.78
N GLY A 537 75.24 81.49 81.82
CA GLY A 537 75.69 81.07 83.16
C GLY A 537 74.70 81.40 84.29
N GLY A 538 73.99 80.42 84.84
CA GLY A 538 73.21 80.59 86.09
C GLY A 538 72.04 79.61 86.32
N GLU A 539 71.82 79.25 87.58
CA GLU A 539 70.90 78.22 88.11
C GLU A 539 69.83 78.81 89.08
N LEU A 540 68.75 78.15 89.55
CA LEU A 540 68.30 76.74 89.51
C LEU A 540 66.75 76.65 89.71
N ALA A 541 66.13 75.52 89.32
CA ALA A 541 64.97 74.83 89.93
C ALA A 541 63.58 75.50 90.18
N ASN A 542 62.57 74.76 89.69
CA ASN A 542 61.32 74.36 90.36
C ASN A 542 60.47 75.36 91.18
N GLY A 543 59.29 75.64 90.63
CA GLY A 543 58.05 75.14 91.25
C GLY A 543 57.17 76.14 92.00
N LEU A 544 56.21 76.76 91.28
CA LEU A 544 54.88 77.15 91.80
C LEU A 544 54.01 77.76 90.68
N LEU A 545 53.31 76.92 89.90
CA LEU A 545 52.06 77.34 89.24
C LEU A 545 51.06 76.18 89.23
N ARG A 546 50.43 76.04 90.39
CA ARG A 546 49.43 75.04 90.73
C ARG A 546 48.05 75.61 90.38
N ASN A 547 47.31 74.93 89.48
CA ASN A 547 45.87 75.08 89.25
C ASN A 547 45.31 76.47 88.87
N VAL A 548 45.49 76.94 87.61
CA VAL A 548 44.39 77.50 86.77
C VAL A 548 44.78 77.38 85.28
N TYR A 549 44.41 76.26 84.63
CA TYR A 549 44.10 76.23 83.19
C TYR A 549 43.26 74.97 82.88
N ALA A 550 42.11 74.89 83.54
CA ALA A 550 41.12 73.85 83.34
C ALA A 550 40.04 74.32 82.33
N SER A 551 40.35 74.34 81.03
CA SER A 551 39.36 74.34 79.93
C SER A 551 40.01 74.41 78.52
N SER A 552 40.74 73.39 78.08
CA SER A 552 40.95 73.03 76.65
C SER A 552 41.96 71.86 76.53
N MET A 553 41.91 71.11 75.41
CA MET A 553 42.77 69.95 75.12
C MET A 553 42.57 68.70 76.00
N GLU A 554 41.32 68.39 76.29
CA GLU A 554 40.91 67.01 76.61
C GLU A 554 40.87 66.18 75.30
N LYS A 555 41.95 65.44 74.99
CA LYS A 555 42.02 64.23 74.12
C LYS A 555 43.47 63.89 73.73
N ARG A 556 44.12 62.98 74.46
CA ARG A 556 45.03 61.94 73.91
C ARG A 556 45.48 60.96 75.01
N HIS A 557 45.72 59.71 74.60
CA HIS A 557 46.22 58.57 75.39
C HIS A 557 45.32 57.99 76.50
N ARG A 558 44.52 56.98 76.11
CA ARG A 558 44.13 55.83 76.94
C ARG A 558 43.96 54.58 76.06
N ARG A 559 44.06 53.41 76.70
CA ARG A 559 43.96 52.02 76.18
C ARG A 559 45.20 51.53 75.44
N GLU A 560 45.99 50.57 75.93
CA GLU A 560 45.72 49.30 76.68
C GLU A 560 44.99 48.25 75.83
N HIS A 561 45.20 46.93 75.96
CA HIS A 561 46.27 46.10 76.57
C HIS A 561 46.09 44.69 75.94
N ALA A 562 47.16 43.91 75.75
CA ALA A 562 47.02 42.47 75.45
C ALA A 562 46.74 41.67 76.75
N PRO A 563 46.08 40.50 76.70
CA PRO A 563 46.88 39.25 76.75
C PRO A 563 46.25 38.01 76.03
N LYS A 564 46.90 36.85 76.22
CA LYS A 564 46.70 35.50 75.63
C LYS A 564 45.39 34.79 76.06
N MET A 565 44.95 33.77 75.29
CA MET A 565 45.07 32.30 75.58
C MET A 565 43.86 31.41 75.13
N THR A 566 44.18 30.31 74.43
CA THR A 566 43.55 28.96 74.37
C THR A 566 42.04 28.69 74.11
N ILE A 567 41.80 27.92 73.03
CA ILE A 567 41.00 26.66 72.88
C ILE A 567 39.69 26.49 73.70
N GLU A 568 38.53 26.39 73.02
CA GLU A 568 37.65 25.19 72.93
C GLU A 568 36.41 25.43 72.01
N SER A 569 35.56 24.40 71.85
CA SER A 569 34.66 24.16 70.70
C SER A 569 33.15 24.45 70.98
N PRO A 570 32.21 24.29 70.01
CA PRO A 570 30.98 25.12 69.94
C PRO A 570 29.67 24.44 70.41
N PRO A 571 28.59 25.23 70.47
CA PRO A 571 27.25 24.84 69.97
C PRO A 571 26.61 25.99 69.14
N SER A 572 25.39 25.93 68.61
CA SER A 572 24.62 24.86 67.94
C SER A 572 23.44 25.51 67.18
N TYR A 573 22.76 24.73 66.34
CA TYR A 573 21.62 25.05 65.46
C TYR A 573 20.41 25.81 66.06
N ALA A 574 19.50 26.26 65.16
CA ALA A 574 18.14 26.82 65.39
C ALA A 574 18.07 28.36 65.66
N GLU A 575 17.05 29.14 65.24
CA GLU A 575 15.81 28.85 64.50
C GLU A 575 15.15 30.13 63.90
N VAL A 576 14.04 29.96 63.13
CA VAL A 576 12.96 30.94 62.84
C VAL A 576 13.33 32.24 62.09
N MET A 577 12.98 32.44 60.80
CA MET A 577 11.66 32.65 60.15
C MET A 577 11.04 34.06 60.26
N SER A 578 10.54 34.52 59.11
CA SER A 578 9.31 35.33 58.86
C SER A 578 9.40 36.84 58.56
N VAL A 579 8.36 37.28 57.82
CA VAL A 579 7.93 38.66 57.44
C VAL A 579 8.85 39.38 56.43
N ALA A 580 8.53 39.59 55.13
CA ALA A 580 7.31 39.88 54.35
C ALA A 580 6.99 41.38 54.15
N GLY A 581 6.74 41.76 52.89
CA GLY A 581 6.32 43.10 52.44
C GLY A 581 7.45 44.13 52.29
N ASP A 582 7.39 45.14 51.41
CA ASP A 582 6.49 45.41 50.27
C ASP A 582 7.11 46.54 49.39
N SER A 583 6.38 47.02 48.37
CA SER A 583 6.55 48.28 47.61
C SER A 583 7.45 48.33 46.36
N ARG A 584 6.79 48.11 45.20
CA ARG A 584 6.55 49.07 44.09
C ARG A 584 7.63 50.06 43.59
N ALA A 585 7.73 50.08 42.25
CA ALA A 585 7.95 51.23 41.34
C ALA A 585 9.37 51.87 41.33
N ASP A 586 9.85 52.50 40.25
CA ASP A 586 9.24 52.87 38.95
C ASP A 586 10.32 53.04 37.84
N ALA A 587 9.89 53.17 36.57
CA ALA A 587 10.59 53.85 35.45
C ALA A 587 11.96 53.28 34.93
N THR A 588 12.45 53.51 33.70
CA THR A 588 11.88 53.93 32.38
C THR A 588 12.88 53.64 31.24
N LYS A 589 12.36 53.34 30.04
CA LYS A 589 12.85 53.71 28.66
C LYS A 589 14.30 53.42 28.19
N ASN A 590 14.34 52.88 26.95
CA ASN A 590 15.36 53.05 25.90
C ASN A 590 16.74 52.36 26.15
N SER A 591 17.46 51.81 25.16
CA SER A 591 17.37 51.91 23.68
C SER A 591 18.02 50.73 22.93
N ASN A 592 17.65 50.58 21.65
CA ASN A 592 18.51 50.19 20.51
C ASN A 592 19.17 48.78 20.40
N THR A 593 18.63 48.03 19.43
CA THR A 593 19.34 47.35 18.31
C THR A 593 20.59 46.51 18.57
N LEU A 594 20.52 45.23 18.17
CA LEU A 594 21.30 44.72 17.03
C LEU A 594 20.76 43.37 16.53
N ASP A 595 20.72 43.20 15.20
CA ASP A 595 20.34 41.96 14.53
C ASP A 595 21.37 40.85 14.75
N HIS A 596 20.92 39.59 14.77
CA HIS A 596 21.72 38.51 14.17
C HIS A 596 20.84 37.51 13.41
N LYS A 597 21.02 37.49 12.08
CA LYS A 597 20.46 36.48 11.19
C LYS A 597 21.11 35.12 11.47
N ILE A 598 20.29 34.08 11.53
CA ILE A 598 20.76 32.69 11.46
C ILE A 598 20.91 32.33 9.98
N SER A 599 22.14 32.03 9.57
CA SER A 599 22.47 31.47 8.24
C SER A 599 23.33 30.23 8.41
N GLN A 600 22.85 29.09 7.89
CA GLN A 600 23.68 27.90 7.67
C GLN A 600 24.73 28.18 6.59
N PRO A 601 25.84 27.41 6.60
CA PRO A 601 26.26 26.79 5.35
C PRO A 601 26.56 25.29 5.44
N ALA A 602 26.62 24.70 4.24
CA ALA A 602 26.61 23.29 3.88
C ALA A 602 27.69 22.35 4.44
N ALA A 603 27.25 21.11 4.69
CA ALA A 603 27.80 19.81 4.26
C ALA A 603 29.32 19.52 4.30
N ALA A 604 29.71 18.49 5.07
CA ALA A 604 30.38 17.27 4.55
C ALA A 604 30.67 16.24 5.68
N ALA A 605 29.94 15.11 5.69
CA ALA A 605 30.38 13.84 6.30
C ALA A 605 29.47 12.69 5.81
N ALA A 606 30.03 11.67 5.17
CA ALA A 606 29.29 10.48 4.75
C ALA A 606 29.24 9.43 5.88
N PRO A 607 28.10 8.75 6.12
CA PRO A 607 28.06 7.60 7.02
C PRO A 607 28.68 6.36 6.37
N VAL A 608 29.51 5.66 7.14
CA VAL A 608 30.21 4.43 6.72
C VAL A 608 29.23 3.27 6.54
N SER A 609 29.42 2.46 5.50
CA SER A 609 28.62 1.28 5.20
C SER A 609 28.84 0.14 6.19
N ALA A 610 27.78 -0.34 6.82
CA ALA A 610 27.73 -1.62 7.54
C ALA A 610 27.31 -2.77 6.58
N PRO A 611 27.72 -4.03 6.83
CA PRO A 611 27.74 -5.08 5.80
C PRO A 611 26.37 -5.63 5.43
N ALA A 612 26.25 -6.07 4.18
CA ALA A 612 25.04 -6.64 3.61
C ALA A 612 24.92 -8.14 3.90
N GLU A 613 23.96 -8.53 4.73
CA GLU A 613 23.34 -9.85 4.69
C GLU A 613 21.96 -9.80 5.39
N LYS A 614 21.03 -10.67 4.96
CA LYS A 614 19.61 -10.75 5.41
C LYS A 614 18.67 -9.60 4.98
N ARG A 615 18.37 -9.53 3.68
CA ARG A 615 17.07 -9.07 3.17
C ARG A 615 16.43 -10.15 2.30
N ILE A 616 15.72 -11.08 2.93
CA ILE A 616 14.98 -12.16 2.28
C ILE A 616 13.61 -12.26 2.95
N TRP A 617 12.56 -11.92 2.20
CA TRP A 617 11.13 -12.10 2.52
C TRP A 617 10.57 -11.54 3.84
N GLN A 618 10.79 -10.26 4.11
CA GLN A 618 9.64 -9.44 4.51
C GLN A 618 9.09 -8.80 3.22
N GLN A 619 7.95 -9.29 2.74
CA GLN A 619 7.08 -8.39 1.99
C GLN A 619 6.54 -7.41 3.02
N GLU A 620 7.11 -6.19 3.02
CA GLU A 620 6.31 -5.04 3.43
C GLU A 620 5.00 -5.14 2.64
N ILE A 621 3.88 -5.29 3.33
CA ILE A 621 2.62 -4.81 2.78
C ILE A 621 2.89 -3.33 2.59
N ILE A 622 3.18 -2.93 1.35
CA ILE A 622 3.44 -1.53 1.01
C ILE A 622 2.16 -0.79 1.42
N GLU A 623 2.21 -0.11 2.56
CA GLU A 623 1.07 0.69 2.99
C GLU A 623 0.80 1.70 1.88
N PRO A 624 -0.44 1.79 1.35
CA PRO A 624 -0.75 2.70 0.27
C PRO A 624 -0.35 4.11 0.70
N LYS A 625 0.58 4.69 -0.04
CA LYS A 625 1.31 5.88 0.37
C LYS A 625 0.34 7.06 0.36
N GLN A 626 -0.09 7.48 1.55
CA GLN A 626 -1.08 8.55 1.70
C GLN A 626 -0.61 9.80 0.96
N LEU A 627 -1.35 10.20 -0.08
CA LEU A 627 -0.83 11.10 -1.10
C LEU A 627 -0.75 12.56 -0.63
N VAL A 628 -1.52 12.90 0.41
CA VAL A 628 -1.61 14.24 0.98
C VAL A 628 -1.59 14.17 2.51
N GLY A 629 -0.52 14.70 3.12
CA GLY A 629 -0.43 14.84 4.58
C GLY A 629 -1.11 16.10 5.15
N ASN A 630 -1.38 17.12 4.32
CA ASN A 630 -2.17 18.29 4.70
C ASN A 630 -2.77 19.02 3.47
N MET A 631 -3.90 19.70 3.65
CA MET A 631 -4.61 20.43 2.59
C MET A 631 -4.03 21.84 2.31
N LYS A 632 -2.74 22.09 2.60
CA LYS A 632 -2.15 23.43 2.42
C LYS A 632 -1.93 23.72 0.94
N SER A 633 -2.41 24.88 0.49
CA SER A 633 -2.31 25.34 -0.91
C SER A 633 -1.71 26.74 -0.96
N THR A 634 -0.48 26.83 -1.45
CA THR A 634 0.31 28.06 -1.59
C THR A 634 0.93 28.25 -2.98
N TRP A 635 1.00 27.22 -3.82
CA TRP A 635 1.58 27.26 -5.17
C TRP A 635 1.04 28.41 -6.05
N TRP A 636 -0.27 28.68 -5.97
CA TRP A 636 -0.96 29.80 -6.64
C TRP A 636 -0.47 31.21 -6.29
N ARG A 637 0.38 31.38 -5.27
CA ARG A 637 0.96 32.67 -4.89
C ARG A 637 2.15 33.09 -5.75
N THR A 638 2.67 32.18 -6.56
CA THR A 638 3.75 32.44 -7.51
C THR A 638 3.28 32.12 -8.93
N PRO A 639 3.89 32.72 -9.97
CA PRO A 639 3.63 32.31 -11.35
C PRO A 639 3.94 30.83 -11.55
N ASP A 640 3.11 30.15 -12.33
CA ASP A 640 3.21 28.74 -12.68
C ASP A 640 4.63 28.37 -13.13
N ARG A 641 5.25 27.42 -12.43
CA ARG A 641 6.63 26.94 -12.60
C ARG A 641 6.69 25.58 -13.27
N THR A 642 5.67 24.74 -13.06
CA THR A 642 5.60 23.39 -13.61
C THR A 642 4.50 23.25 -14.67
N ILE A 643 4.60 22.17 -15.46
CA ILE A 643 3.55 21.80 -16.42
C ILE A 643 2.26 21.43 -15.68
N GLY A 644 2.37 20.81 -14.50
CA GLY A 644 1.22 20.44 -13.69
C GLY A 644 0.46 21.64 -13.14
N GLU A 645 1.18 22.64 -12.63
CA GLU A 645 0.60 23.92 -12.19
C GLU A 645 -0.17 24.58 -13.36
N HIS A 646 0.48 24.77 -14.51
CA HIS A 646 -0.13 25.40 -15.70
C HIS A 646 -1.32 24.63 -16.29
N LEU A 647 -1.32 23.30 -16.21
CA LEU A 647 -2.47 22.48 -16.61
C LEU A 647 -3.65 22.72 -15.67
N LEU A 648 -3.42 22.67 -14.36
CA LEU A 648 -4.46 22.89 -13.36
C LEU A 648 -4.98 24.32 -13.38
N SER A 649 -4.15 25.34 -13.66
CA SER A 649 -4.56 26.74 -13.90
C SER A 649 -5.60 26.87 -15.00
N ARG A 650 -5.44 26.10 -16.08
CA ARG A 650 -6.36 26.07 -17.23
C ARG A 650 -7.62 25.27 -16.95
N LEU A 651 -7.57 24.28 -16.06
CA LEU A 651 -8.75 23.53 -15.63
C LEU A 651 -9.60 24.35 -14.66
N GLN A 652 -9.01 24.90 -13.60
CA GLN A 652 -9.71 25.68 -12.59
C GLN A 652 -8.86 26.87 -12.10
N PRO A 653 -9.31 28.13 -12.31
CA PRO A 653 -8.64 29.31 -11.78
C PRO A 653 -8.46 29.24 -10.26
N HIS A 654 -7.26 29.53 -9.76
CA HIS A 654 -6.94 29.34 -8.33
C HIS A 654 -7.52 30.43 -7.43
N THR A 655 -7.76 31.60 -8.02
CA THR A 655 -8.55 32.70 -7.49
C THR A 655 -10.03 32.47 -7.79
N MET A 656 -10.54 31.29 -7.42
CA MET A 656 -11.99 31.07 -7.27
C MET A 656 -12.55 32.23 -6.43
N PRO A 657 -13.50 33.03 -6.93
CA PRO A 657 -14.09 34.11 -6.15
C PRO A 657 -14.69 33.54 -4.87
N GLN A 658 -14.28 34.05 -3.71
CA GLN A 658 -14.99 33.79 -2.47
C GLN A 658 -16.24 34.66 -2.46
N VAL A 659 -17.30 34.14 -3.08
CA VAL A 659 -18.65 34.70 -2.98
C VAL A 659 -19.13 34.48 -1.55
N GLY A 660 -19.66 35.53 -0.93
CA GLY A 660 -20.25 35.46 0.41
C GLY A 660 -21.50 34.56 0.48
N PRO A 661 -22.04 34.33 1.68
CA PRO A 661 -23.21 33.48 1.88
C PRO A 661 -24.49 34.12 1.31
N ARG A 662 -24.83 33.77 0.07
CA ARG A 662 -26.11 34.14 -0.57
C ARG A 662 -27.32 33.60 0.19
N LYS A 663 -28.43 34.36 0.18
CA LYS A 663 -29.72 33.98 0.77
C LYS A 663 -30.79 33.80 -0.32
N GLY A 664 -32.02 33.45 0.08
CA GLY A 664 -33.14 33.22 -0.84
C GLY A 664 -33.16 31.82 -1.45
N LYS A 665 -34.20 31.55 -2.27
CA LYS A 665 -34.46 30.23 -2.86
C LYS A 665 -33.39 29.79 -3.85
N LEU A 666 -33.19 28.49 -3.97
CA LEU A 666 -32.21 27.91 -4.88
C LEU A 666 -32.70 27.98 -6.34
N PRO A 667 -31.83 28.39 -7.29
CA PRO A 667 -32.11 28.23 -8.71
C PRO A 667 -32.08 26.75 -9.09
N ASN A 668 -32.92 26.39 -10.05
CA ASN A 668 -33.08 25.01 -10.53
C ASN A 668 -32.28 24.75 -11.82
N PHE A 669 -31.40 23.75 -11.80
CA PHE A 669 -30.75 23.22 -12.99
C PHE A 669 -31.36 21.85 -13.33
N SER A 670 -32.60 21.86 -13.82
CA SER A 670 -33.34 20.63 -14.11
C SER A 670 -32.61 19.70 -15.10
N PRO A 671 -32.81 18.37 -15.03
CA PRO A 671 -32.20 17.42 -15.97
C PRO A 671 -32.43 17.77 -17.45
N THR A 672 -33.61 18.30 -17.82
CA THR A 672 -33.90 18.77 -19.18
C THR A 672 -33.02 19.95 -19.58
N SER A 673 -32.75 20.88 -18.64
CA SER A 673 -31.86 22.02 -18.85
C SER A 673 -30.39 21.56 -18.97
N GLN A 674 -29.97 20.56 -18.18
CA GLN A 674 -28.66 19.92 -18.30
C GLN A 674 -28.48 19.25 -19.67
N PHE A 675 -29.46 18.46 -20.13
CA PHE A 675 -29.41 17.85 -21.46
C PHE A 675 -29.38 18.88 -22.59
N LYS A 676 -30.07 20.03 -22.48
CA LYS A 676 -29.93 21.14 -23.46
C LYS A 676 -28.49 21.66 -23.54
N TRP A 677 -27.78 21.73 -22.41
CA TRP A 677 -26.36 22.14 -22.37
C TRP A 677 -25.39 21.04 -22.86
N MET A 678 -25.71 19.76 -22.61
CA MET A 678 -24.91 18.62 -23.06
C MET A 678 -25.11 18.28 -24.55
N ALA A 679 -26.32 18.46 -25.09
CA ALA A 679 -26.68 18.13 -26.48
C ALA A 679 -25.68 18.62 -27.54
N PRO A 680 -25.24 19.91 -27.59
CA PRO A 680 -24.24 20.34 -28.57
C PRO A 680 -22.89 19.64 -28.42
N ARG A 681 -22.55 19.18 -27.20
CA ARG A 681 -21.31 18.44 -26.93
C ARG A 681 -21.39 16.98 -27.34
N PHE A 682 -22.60 16.40 -27.39
CA PHE A 682 -22.86 15.05 -27.87
C PHE A 682 -22.80 14.93 -29.39
N ILE A 683 -22.86 16.04 -30.13
CA ILE A 683 -22.77 16.02 -31.60
C ILE A 683 -21.41 15.46 -32.07
N LEU A 684 -20.30 15.94 -31.50
CA LEU A 684 -18.95 15.56 -31.93
C LEU A 684 -18.66 14.03 -31.86
N PRO A 685 -18.90 13.33 -30.73
CA PRO A 685 -18.66 11.89 -30.62
C PRO A 685 -19.63 11.01 -31.44
N LEU A 686 -20.74 11.56 -31.95
CA LEU A 686 -21.61 10.87 -32.88
C LEU A 686 -21.22 11.15 -34.34
N LEU A 687 -20.99 12.42 -34.67
CA LEU A 687 -20.74 12.89 -36.02
C LEU A 687 -19.42 12.38 -36.59
N VAL A 688 -18.32 12.42 -35.81
CA VAL A 688 -17.00 12.01 -36.32
C VAL A 688 -16.97 10.52 -36.69
N PRO A 689 -17.38 9.58 -35.82
CA PRO A 689 -17.47 8.17 -36.22
C PRO A 689 -18.46 7.92 -37.36
N TYR A 690 -19.58 8.66 -37.41
CA TYR A 690 -20.57 8.54 -38.47
C TYR A 690 -20.02 8.97 -39.84
N VAL A 691 -19.33 10.11 -39.91
CA VAL A 691 -18.70 10.60 -41.14
C VAL A 691 -17.59 9.64 -41.59
N ILE A 692 -16.73 9.17 -40.68
CA ILE A 692 -15.68 8.18 -41.00
C ILE A 692 -16.31 6.92 -41.62
N GLN A 693 -17.39 6.40 -41.02
CA GLN A 693 -18.11 5.23 -41.53
C GLN A 693 -18.81 5.49 -42.87
N ARG A 694 -19.36 6.69 -43.10
CA ARG A 694 -19.96 7.11 -44.38
C ARG A 694 -18.93 7.24 -45.50
N LEU A 695 -17.68 7.58 -45.18
CA LEU A 695 -16.55 7.56 -46.11
C LEU A 695 -16.01 6.14 -46.40
N GLY A 696 -16.66 5.09 -45.88
CA GLY A 696 -16.23 3.69 -46.04
C GLY A 696 -15.01 3.31 -45.17
N LEU A 697 -14.49 4.24 -44.37
CA LEU A 697 -13.37 4.03 -43.49
C LEU A 697 -13.83 3.37 -42.17
N ARG A 698 -12.92 2.66 -41.51
CA ARG A 698 -13.15 2.07 -40.18
C ARG A 698 -12.18 2.70 -39.20
N MET A 699 -12.68 3.24 -38.09
CA MET A 699 -11.82 3.77 -37.04
C MET A 699 -11.25 2.60 -36.22
N PRO A 700 -9.94 2.30 -36.28
CA PRO A 700 -9.35 1.21 -35.49
C PRO A 700 -9.44 1.52 -33.99
N ARG A 701 -9.32 0.49 -33.14
CA ARG A 701 -9.47 0.63 -31.68
C ARG A 701 -8.58 1.73 -31.09
N TRP A 702 -7.31 1.80 -31.49
CA TRP A 702 -6.38 2.83 -31.01
C TRP A 702 -6.84 4.25 -31.38
N ALA A 703 -7.37 4.45 -32.59
CA ALA A 703 -7.84 5.77 -33.04
C ALA A 703 -9.14 6.17 -32.32
N MET A 704 -10.03 5.21 -32.07
CA MET A 704 -11.22 5.44 -31.24
C MET A 704 -10.85 5.76 -29.80
N LEU A 705 -9.85 5.08 -29.23
CA LEU A 705 -9.34 5.36 -27.89
C LEU A 705 -8.79 6.79 -27.78
N VAL A 706 -7.92 7.19 -28.71
CA VAL A 706 -7.37 8.56 -28.73
C VAL A 706 -8.48 9.59 -28.90
N PHE A 707 -9.39 9.40 -29.87
CA PHE A 707 -10.51 10.31 -30.12
C PHE A 707 -11.43 10.46 -28.89
N SER A 708 -11.88 9.36 -28.32
CA SER A 708 -12.77 9.37 -27.15
C SER A 708 -12.08 9.90 -25.89
N THR A 709 -10.77 9.67 -25.72
CA THR A 709 -10.00 10.27 -24.63
C THR A 709 -9.94 11.79 -24.76
N VAL A 710 -9.62 12.32 -25.95
CA VAL A 710 -9.53 13.76 -26.21
C VAL A 710 -10.89 14.45 -26.06
N ASP A 711 -11.97 13.85 -26.57
CA ASP A 711 -13.32 14.41 -26.41
C ASP A 711 -13.82 14.33 -24.96
N TRP A 712 -13.51 13.26 -24.22
CA TRP A 712 -13.85 13.15 -22.81
C TRP A 712 -13.12 14.20 -21.96
N LEU A 713 -11.82 14.42 -22.20
CA LEU A 713 -11.04 15.48 -21.53
C LEU A 713 -11.57 16.88 -21.88
N ARG A 714 -11.93 17.12 -23.14
CA ARG A 714 -12.60 18.36 -23.54
C ARG A 714 -13.91 18.55 -22.79
N PHE A 715 -14.73 17.50 -22.68
CA PHE A 715 -16.00 17.53 -21.98
C PHE A 715 -15.83 17.78 -20.48
N ALA A 716 -14.93 17.04 -19.80
CA ALA A 716 -14.66 17.21 -18.37
C ALA A 716 -14.22 18.65 -18.03
N ARG A 717 -13.29 19.22 -18.81
CA ARG A 717 -12.91 20.64 -18.70
C ARG A 717 -14.11 21.58 -18.86
N ASP A 718 -14.94 21.38 -19.89
CA ASP A 718 -16.13 22.20 -20.12
C ASP A 718 -17.12 22.16 -18.94
N VAL A 719 -17.22 21.01 -18.24
CA VAL A 719 -18.03 20.84 -17.03
C VAL A 719 -17.41 21.56 -15.82
N VAL A 720 -16.10 21.43 -15.60
CA VAL A 720 -15.39 22.22 -14.56
C VAL A 720 -15.62 23.71 -14.80
N HIS A 721 -15.43 24.20 -16.03
CA HIS A 721 -15.66 25.60 -16.40
C HIS A 721 -17.13 26.04 -16.29
N LEU A 722 -18.09 25.12 -16.38
CA LEU A 722 -19.50 25.42 -16.08
C LEU A 722 -19.68 25.65 -14.58
N PHE A 723 -19.28 24.70 -13.74
CA PHE A 723 -19.51 24.78 -12.30
C PHE A 723 -18.68 25.87 -11.60
N VAL A 724 -17.48 26.19 -12.09
CA VAL A 724 -16.71 27.38 -11.66
C VAL A 724 -17.50 28.67 -11.90
N ARG A 725 -18.10 28.83 -13.09
CA ARG A 725 -18.92 30.01 -13.42
C ARG A 725 -20.22 30.05 -12.63
N LEU A 726 -20.90 28.90 -12.46
CA LEU A 726 -22.12 28.82 -11.66
C LEU A 726 -21.86 29.09 -10.18
N GLY A 727 -20.75 28.61 -9.60
CA GLY A 727 -20.36 28.93 -8.23
C GLY A 727 -19.95 30.39 -8.02
N SER A 728 -19.28 30.99 -9.02
CA SER A 728 -18.98 32.43 -9.01
C SER A 728 -20.23 33.30 -9.10
N LYS A 729 -21.29 32.80 -9.77
CA LYS A 729 -22.58 33.50 -9.93
C LYS A 729 -23.48 33.29 -8.70
N TRP A 730 -23.82 32.05 -8.39
CA TRP A 730 -24.82 31.65 -7.39
C TRP A 730 -24.24 31.33 -6.00
N GLY A 731 -22.93 31.41 -5.82
CA GLY A 731 -22.28 31.05 -4.55
C GLY A 731 -22.25 29.54 -4.29
N TYR A 732 -21.99 29.18 -3.03
CA TYR A 732 -21.77 27.80 -2.60
C TYR A 732 -22.62 27.45 -1.37
N PHE A 733 -23.00 26.18 -1.24
CA PHE A 733 -23.60 25.66 -0.01
C PHE A 733 -22.59 25.78 1.16
N ASP A 734 -23.06 26.19 2.33
CA ASP A 734 -22.19 26.68 3.43
C ASP A 734 -21.19 27.75 2.93
N GLY A 735 -21.71 28.80 2.29
CA GLY A 735 -20.94 29.95 1.81
C GLY A 735 -20.25 30.78 2.89
N THR A 736 -20.35 30.40 4.17
CA THR A 736 -19.51 30.95 5.24
C THR A 736 -18.06 30.47 5.16
N LYS A 737 -17.82 29.36 4.45
CA LYS A 737 -16.50 28.76 4.26
C LYS A 737 -16.12 28.72 2.79
N ALA A 738 -14.88 29.12 2.54
CA ALA A 738 -14.22 28.97 1.24
C ALA A 738 -14.28 27.51 0.75
N ARG A 739 -14.28 27.31 -0.57
CA ARG A 739 -14.02 25.99 -1.15
C ARG A 739 -12.54 25.64 -1.05
N ASP A 740 -12.28 24.36 -0.86
CA ASP A 740 -10.95 23.78 -0.77
C ASP A 740 -10.21 23.93 -2.11
N LYS A 741 -8.90 24.14 -1.99
CA LYS A 741 -7.97 24.30 -3.11
C LYS A 741 -7.09 23.06 -3.24
N VAL A 742 -6.53 22.85 -4.42
CA VAL A 742 -5.53 21.80 -4.68
C VAL A 742 -4.32 22.00 -3.75
N PRO A 743 -3.97 21.02 -2.90
CA PRO A 743 -2.83 21.15 -1.99
C PRO A 743 -1.49 21.02 -2.72
N ASP A 744 -0.47 21.67 -2.17
CA ASP A 744 0.87 21.80 -2.78
C ASP A 744 1.48 20.43 -3.14
N SER A 745 1.26 19.39 -2.33
CA SER A 745 1.79 18.05 -2.58
C SER A 745 1.06 17.25 -3.67
N ALA A 746 -0.18 17.64 -4.02
CA ALA A 746 -1.01 16.90 -4.98
C ALA A 746 -0.97 17.48 -6.40
N VAL A 747 -0.34 18.64 -6.62
CA VAL A 747 -0.34 19.36 -7.92
C VAL A 747 0.10 18.46 -9.09
N GLU A 748 1.29 17.87 -9.01
CA GLU A 748 1.81 16.99 -10.07
C GLU A 748 0.97 15.72 -10.24
N HIS A 749 0.51 15.14 -9.13
CA HIS A 749 -0.34 13.95 -9.16
C HIS A 749 -1.69 14.23 -9.84
N MET A 750 -2.37 15.31 -9.47
CA MET A 750 -3.64 15.71 -10.06
C MET A 750 -3.50 16.09 -11.54
N ALA A 751 -2.36 16.67 -11.94
CA ALA A 751 -2.05 16.93 -13.34
C ALA A 751 -1.83 15.64 -14.15
N LEU A 752 -1.19 14.62 -13.56
CA LEU A 752 -0.98 13.31 -14.18
C LEU A 752 -2.25 12.46 -14.21
N ILE A 753 -3.04 12.44 -13.14
CA ILE A 753 -4.21 11.57 -13.02
C ILE A 753 -5.34 12.01 -13.97
N TYR A 754 -5.44 13.31 -14.27
CA TYR A 754 -6.47 13.85 -15.18
C TYR A 754 -6.51 13.15 -16.56
N PRO A 755 -5.42 13.06 -17.35
CA PRO A 755 -5.39 12.25 -18.57
C PRO A 755 -5.46 10.75 -18.31
N VAL A 756 -4.91 10.24 -17.20
CA VAL A 756 -4.93 8.80 -16.88
C VAL A 756 -6.36 8.30 -16.64
N VAL A 757 -7.20 9.04 -15.90
CA VAL A 757 -8.63 8.73 -15.68
C VAL A 757 -9.36 8.59 -17.03
N ALA A 758 -9.12 9.53 -17.94
CA ALA A 758 -9.74 9.54 -19.25
C ALA A 758 -9.32 8.31 -20.08
N ILE A 759 -8.01 8.03 -20.15
CA ILE A 759 -7.47 6.87 -20.88
C ILE A 759 -8.02 5.56 -20.28
N ALA A 760 -7.95 5.40 -18.95
CA ALA A 760 -8.39 4.20 -18.26
C ALA A 760 -9.88 3.92 -18.49
N ARG A 761 -10.76 4.93 -18.32
CA ARG A 761 -12.19 4.78 -18.60
C ARG A 761 -12.47 4.48 -20.08
N MET A 762 -11.73 5.09 -21.01
CA MET A 762 -11.96 4.85 -22.44
C MET A 762 -11.45 3.48 -22.92
N ILE A 763 -10.42 2.91 -22.29
CA ILE A 763 -9.99 1.52 -22.55
C ILE A 763 -11.16 0.55 -22.31
N ILE A 764 -11.91 0.71 -21.21
CA ILE A 764 -13.08 -0.13 -20.89
C ILE A 764 -14.06 -0.15 -22.07
N GLY A 765 -14.50 1.01 -22.54
CA GLY A 765 -15.41 1.13 -23.67
C GLY A 765 -14.85 0.57 -24.98
N VAL A 766 -13.59 0.89 -25.30
CA VAL A 766 -12.97 0.50 -26.58
C VAL A 766 -12.71 -1.00 -26.70
N TYR A 767 -12.43 -1.68 -25.57
CA TYR A 767 -12.15 -3.12 -25.57
C TYR A 767 -13.39 -3.97 -25.26
N MET A 768 -14.28 -3.54 -24.35
CA MET A 768 -15.48 -4.31 -23.98
C MET A 768 -16.70 -4.02 -24.87
N VAL A 769 -16.85 -2.81 -25.41
CA VAL A 769 -18.07 -2.37 -26.14
C VAL A 769 -17.82 -2.10 -27.62
N TYR A 770 -16.73 -1.39 -27.96
CA TYR A 770 -16.51 -0.89 -29.32
C TYR A 770 -16.21 -2.00 -30.34
N LYS A 771 -17.01 -2.02 -31.40
CA LYS A 771 -16.90 -2.92 -32.56
C LYS A 771 -16.72 -2.08 -33.82
N PRO A 772 -15.52 -2.04 -34.46
CA PRO A 772 -15.24 -1.19 -35.63
C PRO A 772 -16.08 -1.44 -36.90
N ARG A 773 -16.95 -2.45 -36.89
CA ARG A 773 -17.89 -2.78 -37.98
C ARG A 773 -19.35 -2.48 -37.62
N GLU A 774 -19.66 -2.11 -36.38
CA GLU A 774 -21.04 -1.81 -35.98
C GLU A 774 -21.44 -0.41 -36.52
N PRO A 775 -22.66 -0.23 -37.05
CA PRO A 775 -23.15 1.09 -37.44
C PRO A 775 -23.28 2.04 -36.24
N VAL A 776 -22.88 3.29 -36.43
CA VAL A 776 -23.08 4.36 -35.45
C VAL A 776 -24.59 4.56 -35.25
N ARG A 777 -25.11 4.17 -34.07
CA ARG A 777 -26.55 4.20 -33.78
C ARG A 777 -26.83 4.40 -32.29
N ILE A 778 -27.94 5.07 -32.01
CA ILE A 778 -28.58 5.17 -30.70
C ILE A 778 -29.96 4.52 -30.84
N THR A 779 -30.36 3.66 -29.90
CA THR A 779 -31.67 3.01 -29.92
C THR A 779 -32.70 3.81 -29.12
N ALA A 780 -33.99 3.61 -29.40
CA ALA A 780 -35.07 4.26 -28.64
C ALA A 780 -35.04 3.92 -27.12
N LEU A 781 -34.43 2.79 -26.76
CA LEU A 781 -34.24 2.37 -25.37
C LEU A 781 -33.04 3.06 -24.68
N PHE A 782 -32.29 3.93 -25.36
CA PHE A 782 -31.12 4.61 -24.78
C PHE A 782 -31.37 5.24 -23.40
N PRO A 783 -32.48 5.98 -23.14
CA PRO A 783 -32.75 6.54 -21.81
C PRO A 783 -32.86 5.46 -20.71
N VAL A 784 -33.48 4.32 -21.03
CA VAL A 784 -33.61 3.17 -20.11
C VAL A 784 -32.25 2.50 -19.89
N LYS A 785 -31.47 2.31 -20.95
CA LYS A 785 -30.11 1.74 -20.86
C LYS A 785 -29.17 2.63 -20.03
N ALA A 786 -29.20 3.94 -20.26
CA ALA A 786 -28.41 4.91 -19.51
C ALA A 786 -28.82 4.90 -18.02
N PHE A 787 -30.13 4.89 -17.74
CA PHE A 787 -30.65 4.76 -16.37
C PHE A 787 -30.15 3.49 -15.67
N LEU A 788 -30.32 2.33 -16.30
CA LEU A 788 -29.88 1.06 -15.72
C LEU A 788 -28.35 0.99 -15.55
N TYR A 789 -27.59 1.53 -16.51
CA TYR A 789 -26.14 1.64 -16.38
C TYR A 789 -25.74 2.53 -15.19
N SER A 790 -26.36 3.70 -15.03
CA SER A 790 -26.12 4.59 -13.90
C SER A 790 -26.44 3.89 -12.57
N ILE A 791 -27.58 3.18 -12.44
CA ILE A 791 -27.93 2.43 -11.23
C ILE A 791 -26.93 1.30 -10.93
N ALA A 792 -26.47 0.57 -11.96
CA ALA A 792 -25.50 -0.51 -11.81
C ALA A 792 -24.13 0.02 -11.36
N LEU A 793 -23.63 1.09 -12.00
CA LEU A 793 -22.40 1.78 -11.60
C LEU A 793 -22.48 2.30 -10.17
N ASP A 794 -23.61 2.93 -9.83
CA ASP A 794 -23.86 3.46 -8.49
C ASP A 794 -23.93 2.37 -7.43
N GLY A 795 -24.36 1.14 -7.80
CA GLY A 795 -24.39 0.00 -6.90
C GLY A 795 -22.98 -0.48 -6.52
N PHE A 796 -22.10 -0.63 -7.50
CA PHE A 796 -20.68 -0.95 -7.23
C PHE A 796 -20.00 0.15 -6.42
N PHE A 797 -20.22 1.41 -6.81
CA PHE A 797 -19.68 2.55 -6.08
C PHE A 797 -20.19 2.60 -4.64
N TYR A 798 -21.49 2.51 -4.42
CA TYR A 798 -22.14 2.52 -3.10
C TYR A 798 -21.56 1.44 -2.18
N LEU A 799 -21.43 0.20 -2.67
CA LEU A 799 -20.93 -0.92 -1.86
C LEU A 799 -19.49 -0.68 -1.40
N TYR A 800 -18.60 -0.29 -2.32
CA TYR A 800 -17.22 0.09 -2.00
C TYR A 800 -17.18 1.26 -1.00
N HIS A 801 -17.86 2.35 -1.35
CA HIS A 801 -17.81 3.62 -0.65
C HIS A 801 -18.36 3.51 0.78
N ARG A 802 -19.51 2.85 0.96
CA ARG A 802 -20.07 2.54 2.29
C ARG A 802 -19.11 1.66 3.09
N SER A 803 -18.51 0.64 2.48
CA SER A 803 -17.55 -0.26 3.17
C SER A 803 -16.34 0.50 3.71
N CYS A 804 -15.82 1.50 2.99
CA CYS A 804 -14.77 2.39 3.48
C CYS A 804 -15.19 3.25 4.69
N HIS A 805 -16.48 3.52 4.89
CA HIS A 805 -16.96 4.25 6.08
C HIS A 805 -17.33 3.35 7.25
N GLU A 806 -17.69 2.08 7.00
CA GLU A 806 -18.10 1.11 8.03
C GLU A 806 -16.96 0.22 8.54
N VAL A 807 -15.91 -0.01 7.73
CA VAL A 807 -14.81 -0.94 8.04
C VAL A 807 -13.48 -0.18 8.21
N ASP A 808 -12.89 -0.27 9.40
CA ASP A 808 -11.80 0.62 9.82
C ASP A 808 -10.52 0.54 8.98
N TRP A 809 -10.19 -0.63 8.43
CA TRP A 809 -9.01 -0.77 7.57
C TRP A 809 -9.28 -0.30 6.13
N LEU A 810 -10.52 -0.38 5.64
CA LEU A 810 -10.92 0.13 4.32
C LEU A 810 -10.97 1.67 4.29
N TRP A 811 -11.17 2.33 5.45
CA TRP A 811 -11.14 3.79 5.54
C TRP A 811 -9.85 4.40 4.99
N LYS A 812 -8.69 3.73 5.19
CA LYS A 812 -7.39 4.20 4.66
C LYS A 812 -7.47 4.56 3.17
N ILE A 813 -8.14 3.72 2.38
CA ILE A 813 -8.28 3.84 0.92
C ILE A 813 -9.03 5.13 0.52
N HIS A 814 -9.99 5.58 1.33
CA HIS A 814 -10.86 6.72 1.03
C HIS A 814 -10.54 7.98 1.84
N SER A 815 -9.61 7.88 2.79
CA SER A 815 -9.35 8.93 3.78
C SER A 815 -8.84 10.24 3.18
N THR A 816 -7.96 10.18 2.16
CA THR A 816 -7.42 11.36 1.47
C THR A 816 -8.50 12.12 0.70
N HIS A 817 -9.44 11.42 0.07
CA HIS A 817 -10.58 12.05 -0.60
C HIS A 817 -11.44 12.87 0.38
N HIS A 818 -11.55 12.43 1.63
CA HIS A 818 -12.24 13.15 2.70
C HIS A 818 -11.42 14.24 3.40
N LEU A 819 -10.18 14.50 3.00
CA LEU A 819 -9.43 15.66 3.49
C LEU A 819 -10.05 16.96 2.96
N THR A 820 -10.68 16.94 1.78
CA THR A 820 -11.53 18.03 1.34
C THR A 820 -12.90 17.94 2.01
N LYS A 821 -13.29 19.01 2.72
CA LYS A 821 -14.60 19.15 3.40
C LYS A 821 -15.58 20.03 2.63
N HIS A 822 -15.03 20.86 1.76
CA HIS A 822 -15.75 21.84 0.94
C HIS A 822 -15.17 21.78 -0.48
N PRO A 823 -15.34 20.66 -1.20
CA PRO A 823 -14.65 20.44 -2.47
C PRO A 823 -14.96 21.50 -3.52
N SER A 824 -14.02 21.66 -4.44
CA SER A 824 -14.18 22.40 -5.69
C SER A 824 -14.14 21.43 -6.88
N PRO A 825 -14.69 21.78 -8.05
CA PRO A 825 -14.90 20.82 -9.14
C PRO A 825 -13.66 19.97 -9.52
N VAL A 826 -12.46 20.57 -9.52
CA VAL A 826 -11.21 19.87 -9.84
C VAL A 826 -10.79 18.83 -8.78
N LEU A 827 -11.21 18.99 -7.52
CA LEU A 827 -10.94 18.05 -6.42
C LEU A 827 -11.74 16.73 -6.55
N SER A 828 -12.63 16.61 -7.54
CA SER A 828 -13.16 15.30 -7.96
C SER A 828 -12.08 14.32 -8.43
N LEU A 829 -10.88 14.82 -8.75
CA LEU A 829 -9.68 14.03 -9.08
C LEU A 829 -8.78 13.71 -7.87
N LEU A 830 -9.08 14.23 -6.66
CA LEU A 830 -8.24 14.01 -5.49
C LEU A 830 -8.65 12.71 -4.78
N ALA A 831 -7.81 11.69 -4.91
CA ALA A 831 -7.94 10.38 -4.27
C ALA A 831 -6.55 9.75 -4.03
N ASP A 832 -6.49 8.65 -3.27
CA ASP A 832 -5.31 7.79 -3.20
C ASP A 832 -5.40 6.67 -4.28
N GLU A 833 -4.24 6.12 -4.68
CA GLU A 833 -4.10 5.11 -5.76
C GLU A 833 -5.12 3.94 -5.66
N GLY A 834 -5.43 3.48 -4.43
CA GLY A 834 -6.38 2.40 -4.20
C GLY A 834 -7.83 2.78 -4.51
N GLN A 835 -8.25 4.00 -4.16
CA GLN A 835 -9.58 4.53 -4.52
C GLN A 835 -9.67 4.77 -6.02
N GLU A 836 -8.59 5.31 -6.62
CA GLU A 836 -8.50 5.55 -8.05
C GLU A 836 -8.68 4.25 -8.84
N LEU A 837 -7.97 3.18 -8.48
CA LEU A 837 -8.15 1.87 -9.11
C LEU A 837 -9.60 1.36 -9.03
N ILE A 838 -10.24 1.50 -7.87
CA ILE A 838 -11.61 0.99 -7.66
C ILE A 838 -12.64 1.84 -8.43
N GLU A 839 -12.59 3.17 -8.31
CA GLU A 839 -13.57 4.07 -8.92
C GLU A 839 -13.41 4.29 -10.43
N ILE A 840 -12.17 4.33 -10.92
CA ILE A 840 -11.87 4.60 -12.33
C ILE A 840 -11.99 3.32 -13.16
N LEU A 841 -11.59 2.17 -12.60
CA LEU A 841 -11.48 0.92 -13.33
C LEU A 841 -12.50 -0.14 -12.88
N LEU A 842 -12.48 -0.56 -11.61
CA LEU A 842 -13.25 -1.74 -11.18
C LEU A 842 -14.78 -1.51 -11.22
N CYS A 843 -15.28 -0.41 -10.65
CA CYS A 843 -16.71 -0.09 -10.65
C CYS A 843 -17.27 0.09 -12.08
N PRO A 844 -16.62 0.84 -13.00
CA PRO A 844 -17.06 0.94 -14.39
C PRO A 844 -16.90 -0.35 -15.21
N ILE A 845 -15.89 -1.20 -14.95
CA ILE A 845 -15.80 -2.54 -15.56
C ILE A 845 -16.99 -3.40 -15.14
N GLY A 846 -17.30 -3.48 -13.83
CA GLY A 846 -18.42 -4.26 -13.31
C GLY A 846 -19.75 -3.83 -13.90
N ALA A 847 -20.03 -2.52 -13.91
CA ALA A 847 -21.23 -1.95 -14.50
C ALA A 847 -21.32 -2.22 -16.01
N THR A 848 -20.21 -2.04 -16.75
CA THR A 848 -20.16 -2.30 -18.19
C THR A 848 -20.36 -3.78 -18.51
N TYR A 849 -19.76 -4.68 -17.73
CA TYR A 849 -19.93 -6.12 -17.89
C TYR A 849 -21.39 -6.53 -17.69
N ILE A 850 -22.02 -6.14 -16.58
CA ILE A 850 -23.42 -6.45 -16.29
C ILE A 850 -24.34 -5.88 -17.37
N MET A 851 -24.16 -4.62 -17.77
CA MET A 851 -24.99 -4.00 -18.80
C MET A 851 -24.82 -4.65 -20.17
N GLN A 852 -23.61 -5.05 -20.57
CA GLN A 852 -23.39 -5.78 -21.82
C GLN A 852 -23.92 -7.22 -21.81
N LYS A 853 -24.23 -7.79 -20.62
CA LYS A 853 -24.90 -9.09 -20.48
C LYS A 853 -26.43 -8.96 -20.42
N LEU A 854 -26.96 -7.98 -19.70
CA LEU A 854 -28.40 -7.80 -19.49
C LEU A 854 -29.10 -7.03 -20.61
N MET A 855 -28.54 -5.89 -21.04
CA MET A 855 -29.14 -5.02 -22.05
C MET A 855 -28.05 -4.33 -22.89
N PRO A 856 -27.49 -5.02 -23.90
CA PRO A 856 -26.34 -4.54 -24.66
C PRO A 856 -26.49 -3.10 -25.17
N MET A 857 -25.52 -2.27 -24.79
CA MET A 857 -25.42 -0.87 -25.23
C MET A 857 -24.50 -0.79 -26.45
N THR A 858 -24.84 0.05 -27.43
CA THR A 858 -23.88 0.41 -28.48
C THR A 858 -22.76 1.26 -27.88
N TYR A 859 -21.63 1.38 -28.59
CA TYR A 859 -20.54 2.23 -28.11
C TYR A 859 -20.97 3.69 -27.92
N GLN A 860 -21.86 4.19 -28.78
CA GLN A 860 -22.42 5.54 -28.69
C GLN A 860 -23.29 5.70 -27.45
N GLU A 861 -24.20 4.77 -27.20
CA GLU A 861 -25.04 4.78 -26.00
C GLU A 861 -24.19 4.73 -24.72
N TRP A 862 -23.19 3.83 -24.67
CA TRP A 862 -22.28 3.71 -23.54
C TRP A 862 -21.45 4.99 -23.33
N TYR A 863 -20.86 5.54 -24.40
CA TYR A 863 -19.99 6.73 -24.30
C TYR A 863 -20.77 7.99 -23.89
N LEU A 864 -21.96 8.22 -24.46
CA LEU A 864 -22.82 9.32 -24.01
C LEU A 864 -23.25 9.16 -22.54
N THR A 865 -23.45 7.91 -22.09
CA THR A 865 -23.69 7.63 -20.67
C THR A 865 -22.47 7.98 -19.81
N GLN A 866 -21.24 7.67 -20.25
CA GLN A 866 -20.02 8.11 -19.53
C GLN A 866 -19.93 9.64 -19.42
N LEU A 867 -20.36 10.39 -20.44
CA LEU A 867 -20.41 11.85 -20.37
C LEU A 867 -21.45 12.35 -19.34
N THR A 868 -22.60 11.68 -19.19
CA THR A 868 -23.56 12.00 -18.11
C THR A 868 -23.05 11.61 -16.73
N VAL A 869 -22.30 10.51 -16.61
CA VAL A 869 -21.69 10.05 -15.36
C VAL A 869 -20.67 11.06 -14.87
N VAL A 870 -19.70 11.44 -15.70
CA VAL A 870 -18.66 12.42 -15.31
C VAL A 870 -19.23 13.82 -15.05
N PHE A 871 -20.32 14.19 -15.73
CA PHE A 871 -21.04 15.44 -15.43
C PHE A 871 -21.52 15.45 -13.97
N ASN A 872 -22.21 14.39 -13.53
CA ASN A 872 -22.70 14.27 -12.16
C ASN A 872 -21.54 14.20 -11.14
N GLU A 873 -20.46 13.47 -11.46
CA GLU A 873 -19.30 13.33 -10.57
C GLU A 873 -18.59 14.67 -10.32
N ILE A 874 -18.39 15.49 -11.36
CA ILE A 874 -17.79 16.82 -11.22
C ILE A 874 -18.78 17.78 -10.53
N ALA A 875 -20.07 17.69 -10.86
CA ALA A 875 -21.12 18.51 -10.24
C ALA A 875 -21.16 18.33 -8.72
N GLY A 876 -21.19 17.09 -8.23
CA GLY A 876 -21.25 16.76 -6.80
C GLY A 876 -20.07 17.31 -5.97
N HIS A 877 -18.90 17.48 -6.58
CA HIS A 877 -17.71 18.06 -5.94
C HIS A 877 -17.61 19.58 -6.08
N SER A 878 -18.61 20.25 -6.66
CA SER A 878 -18.53 21.70 -6.90
C SER A 878 -19.02 22.57 -5.75
N GLY A 879 -19.85 22.02 -4.86
CA GLY A 879 -20.51 22.74 -3.76
C GLY A 879 -21.41 23.90 -4.18
N VAL A 880 -21.73 24.07 -5.47
CA VAL A 880 -22.49 25.22 -6.00
C VAL A 880 -23.90 25.27 -5.43
N ARG A 881 -24.33 26.46 -4.97
CA ARG A 881 -25.65 26.69 -4.38
C ARG A 881 -26.77 26.72 -5.42
N ALA A 882 -27.11 25.55 -5.96
CA ALA A 882 -28.19 25.35 -6.92
C ALA A 882 -28.78 23.94 -6.79
N ASN A 883 -30.06 23.78 -7.11
CA ASN A 883 -30.66 22.45 -7.24
C ASN A 883 -30.20 21.81 -8.56
N VAL A 884 -29.12 21.05 -8.50
CA VAL A 884 -28.60 20.27 -9.64
C VAL A 884 -28.81 18.80 -9.35
N GLU A 885 -29.82 18.21 -9.97
CA GLU A 885 -30.15 16.79 -9.82
C GLU A 885 -29.36 15.92 -10.81
N ALA A 886 -29.14 14.64 -10.51
CA ALA A 886 -28.41 13.74 -11.39
C ALA A 886 -29.11 13.53 -12.75
N ALA A 887 -28.42 13.87 -13.85
CA ALA A 887 -29.03 14.08 -15.18
C ALA A 887 -29.94 12.93 -15.68
N VAL A 888 -29.51 11.68 -15.52
CA VAL A 888 -30.19 10.49 -16.08
C VAL A 888 -31.18 9.88 -15.09
N THR A 889 -30.84 9.88 -13.80
CA THR A 889 -31.52 9.09 -12.76
C THR A 889 -32.58 9.88 -11.99
N ALA A 890 -32.52 11.22 -12.00
CA ALA A 890 -33.41 12.04 -11.19
C ALA A 890 -34.89 11.90 -11.60
N ILE A 891 -35.21 11.96 -12.90
CA ILE A 891 -36.62 11.93 -13.35
C ILE A 891 -37.33 10.62 -12.93
N PRO A 892 -36.75 9.41 -13.14
CA PRO A 892 -37.39 8.17 -12.69
C PRO A 892 -37.42 8.00 -11.16
N LEU A 893 -36.45 8.56 -10.42
CA LEU A 893 -36.32 8.33 -8.97
C LEU A 893 -36.99 9.39 -8.09
N ARG A 894 -37.27 10.58 -8.60
CA ARG A 894 -37.91 11.67 -7.84
C ARG A 894 -39.28 11.30 -7.26
N PRO A 895 -40.18 10.58 -7.98
CA PRO A 895 -41.44 10.10 -7.38
C PRO A 895 -41.23 9.18 -6.17
N PHE A 896 -40.06 8.54 -6.07
CA PHE A 896 -39.67 7.67 -4.96
C PHE A 896 -38.81 8.40 -3.91
N GLY A 897 -38.53 9.69 -4.04
CA GLY A 897 -37.66 10.44 -3.10
C GLY A 897 -36.24 9.85 -2.99
N ALA A 898 -35.73 9.34 -4.12
CA ALA A 898 -34.44 8.67 -4.28
C ALA A 898 -33.57 9.31 -5.38
N GLU A 899 -33.98 10.46 -5.90
CA GLU A 899 -33.17 11.32 -6.77
C GLU A 899 -31.96 11.86 -6.01
N LEU A 900 -30.80 11.91 -6.66
CA LEU A 900 -29.59 12.55 -6.12
C LEU A 900 -29.55 14.02 -6.56
N ALA A 901 -29.18 14.90 -5.65
CA ALA A 901 -28.86 16.30 -5.92
C ALA A 901 -27.45 16.63 -5.42
N LEU A 902 -26.85 17.69 -5.97
CA LEU A 902 -25.50 18.17 -5.66
C LEU A 902 -25.21 18.28 -4.15
N GLU A 903 -26.17 18.84 -3.39
CA GLU A 903 -26.05 18.98 -1.94
C GLU A 903 -25.83 17.64 -1.22
N ASP A 904 -26.40 16.53 -1.72
CA ASP A 904 -26.31 15.24 -1.04
C ASP A 904 -24.85 14.76 -0.90
N HIS A 905 -24.02 15.01 -1.92
CA HIS A 905 -22.59 14.65 -1.96
C HIS A 905 -21.69 15.70 -1.29
N ASP A 906 -22.04 16.99 -1.39
CA ASP A 906 -21.35 18.05 -0.64
C ASP A 906 -21.53 17.85 0.89
N MET A 907 -22.75 17.48 1.34
CA MET A 907 -23.02 17.11 2.73
C MET A 907 -22.30 15.84 3.19
N HIS A 908 -22.11 14.88 2.29
CA HIS A 908 -21.34 13.67 2.55
C HIS A 908 -19.88 14.02 2.92
N HIS A 909 -19.23 14.86 2.11
CA HIS A 909 -17.86 15.34 2.34
C HIS A 909 -17.69 16.07 3.68
N ARG A 910 -18.63 16.96 4.02
CA ARG A 910 -18.61 17.70 5.29
C ARG A 910 -18.65 16.81 6.53
N ARG A 911 -19.38 15.69 6.49
CA ARG A 911 -19.60 14.81 7.66
C ARG A 911 -18.44 13.87 7.94
N GLY A 912 -17.77 13.37 6.90
CA GLY A 912 -16.57 12.54 7.03
C GLY A 912 -16.80 11.15 7.67
N TRP A 913 -15.76 10.59 8.27
CA TRP A 913 -15.73 9.19 8.70
C TRP A 913 -16.79 8.84 9.75
N LYS A 914 -17.36 7.62 9.67
CA LYS A 914 -18.40 7.02 10.53
C LYS A 914 -19.71 7.80 10.76
N LYS A 915 -19.80 9.07 10.37
CA LYS A 915 -20.99 9.94 10.50
C LYS A 915 -21.58 10.37 9.15
N SER A 916 -21.05 9.85 8.04
CA SER A 916 -21.54 10.18 6.70
C SER A 916 -22.85 9.48 6.35
N THR A 917 -23.43 9.95 5.25
CA THR A 917 -24.69 9.53 4.63
C THR A 917 -24.60 9.82 3.13
N ASN A 918 -25.53 9.37 2.30
CA ASN A 918 -25.52 9.62 0.84
C ASN A 918 -24.24 9.06 0.18
N TYR A 919 -24.10 7.74 0.16
CA TYR A 919 -22.94 7.07 -0.44
C TYR A 919 -23.05 6.90 -1.97
N GLY A 920 -24.21 7.16 -2.59
CA GLY A 920 -24.37 7.16 -4.05
C GLY A 920 -23.83 8.42 -4.74
N LYS A 921 -23.28 8.24 -5.94
CA LYS A 921 -22.66 9.29 -6.80
C LYS A 921 -23.51 9.60 -8.04
N GLN A 922 -24.44 8.71 -8.38
CA GLN A 922 -25.38 8.85 -9.50
C GLN A 922 -26.84 8.74 -9.06
N SER A 923 -27.15 8.21 -7.88
CA SER A 923 -28.51 8.14 -7.33
C SER A 923 -28.51 8.15 -5.80
N ARG A 924 -29.69 8.25 -5.18
CA ARG A 924 -29.91 7.85 -3.77
C ARG A 924 -30.77 6.59 -3.69
N PHE A 925 -30.80 5.77 -4.74
CA PHE A 925 -31.59 4.54 -4.78
C PHE A 925 -31.06 3.55 -3.73
N TRP A 926 -29.77 3.26 -3.76
CA TRP A 926 -29.10 2.37 -2.80
C TRP A 926 -29.12 2.96 -1.39
N ASP A 927 -28.90 4.27 -1.24
CA ASP A 927 -29.03 4.96 0.05
C ASP A 927 -30.43 4.86 0.68
N LYS A 928 -31.49 4.98 -0.13
CA LYS A 928 -32.86 4.82 0.36
C LYS A 928 -33.16 3.37 0.69
N LEU A 929 -32.71 2.42 -0.14
CA LEU A 929 -32.96 0.99 0.03
C LEU A 929 -32.27 0.43 1.28
N LEU A 930 -31.06 0.91 1.58
CA LEU A 930 -30.18 0.36 2.63
C LEU A 930 -29.98 1.30 3.83
N GLY A 931 -30.87 2.30 3.97
CA GLY A 931 -31.01 3.12 5.19
C GLY A 931 -29.97 4.21 5.41
N THR A 932 -29.15 4.56 4.43
CA THR A 932 -28.06 5.56 4.56
C THR A 932 -28.38 6.93 3.95
N LYS A 933 -29.62 7.16 3.52
CA LYS A 933 -30.06 8.45 2.95
C LYS A 933 -30.05 9.57 4.00
N GLY A 934 -29.26 10.61 3.75
CA GLY A 934 -29.18 11.81 4.57
C GLY A 934 -30.35 12.77 4.34
N VAL A 935 -30.60 13.61 5.34
CA VAL A 935 -31.50 14.78 5.24
C VAL A 935 -30.73 15.95 4.60
N ARG A 936 -31.35 16.62 3.62
CA ARG A 936 -30.87 17.83 2.93
C ARG A 936 -31.09 19.07 3.79
N ILE A 937 -30.31 20.14 3.58
CA ILE A 937 -30.45 21.40 4.34
C ILE A 937 -31.12 22.46 3.47
N GLU A 938 -30.61 22.70 2.26
CA GLU A 938 -31.08 23.73 1.35
C GLU A 938 -31.84 23.18 0.14
N CYS A 939 -31.51 22.00 -0.40
CA CYS A 939 -32.22 21.36 -1.53
C CYS A 939 -33.50 20.62 -1.09
N VAL A 940 -34.26 21.25 -0.19
CA VAL A 940 -35.63 20.84 0.18
C VAL A 940 -36.64 21.45 -0.80
N PRO A 941 -37.73 20.76 -1.18
CA PRO A 941 -38.66 21.21 -2.23
C PRO A 941 -39.21 22.63 -2.04
N GLU A 942 -39.40 23.05 -0.79
CA GLU A 942 -39.98 24.33 -0.40
C GLU A 942 -39.03 25.51 -0.68
N ASN A 943 -37.72 25.25 -0.62
CA ASN A 943 -36.63 26.22 -0.81
C ASN A 943 -36.09 26.25 -2.24
N ILE A 944 -36.58 25.38 -3.13
CA ILE A 944 -36.25 25.40 -4.57
C ILE A 944 -37.23 26.33 -5.28
N ASP A 945 -36.72 27.22 -6.13
CA ASP A 945 -37.53 27.91 -7.11
C ASP A 945 -37.39 27.18 -8.45
N TYR A 946 -38.48 26.52 -8.87
CA TYR A 946 -38.50 25.74 -10.11
C TYR A 946 -38.62 26.61 -11.37
N ASN A 947 -38.99 27.89 -11.24
CA ASN A 947 -39.08 28.86 -12.32
C ASN A 947 -37.76 29.62 -12.52
N LEU A 948 -37.02 29.88 -11.43
CA LEU A 948 -35.68 30.46 -11.49
C LEU A 948 -34.67 29.41 -11.97
N THR A 949 -34.03 29.63 -13.12
CA THR A 949 -32.99 28.74 -13.63
C THR A 949 -31.60 29.27 -13.35
N VAL A 950 -30.60 28.38 -13.37
CA VAL A 950 -29.18 28.78 -13.20
C VAL A 950 -28.67 29.75 -14.29
N TRP A 951 -29.40 29.88 -15.41
CA TRP A 951 -29.06 30.77 -16.52
C TRP A 951 -29.50 32.21 -16.29
N ASP A 952 -30.59 32.42 -15.55
CA ASP A 952 -31.20 33.73 -15.28
C ASP A 952 -30.32 34.61 -14.39
N GLU A 953 -30.49 35.93 -14.41
CA GLU A 953 -29.73 36.82 -13.54
C GLU A 953 -30.02 36.53 -12.06
N VAL A 954 -29.03 36.75 -11.20
CA VAL A 954 -29.19 36.52 -9.75
C VAL A 954 -30.14 37.58 -9.22
N PRO A 955 -31.29 37.23 -8.62
CA PRO A 955 -32.22 38.23 -8.11
C PRO A 955 -31.54 39.10 -7.04
N PRO A 956 -31.78 40.42 -6.99
CA PRO A 956 -31.15 41.31 -5.99
C PRO A 956 -31.35 40.86 -4.55
N GLU A 957 -32.49 40.21 -4.26
CA GLU A 957 -32.82 39.63 -2.95
C GLU A 957 -31.88 38.48 -2.50
N GLN A 958 -31.05 37.95 -3.40
CA GLN A 958 -30.05 36.91 -3.14
C GLN A 958 -28.60 37.44 -3.08
N ASP A 959 -28.39 38.74 -3.26
CA ASP A 959 -27.10 39.43 -3.20
C ASP A 959 -27.02 40.21 -1.88
N LEU A 960 -26.47 39.57 -0.83
CA LEU A 960 -26.29 40.08 0.53
C LEU A 960 -24.87 39.84 1.04
#